data_AF-A0A1Q5UAV8-F1
#
_entry.id   AF-A0A1Q5UAV8-F1
#
_cell.length_a   1.000
_cell.length_b   1.000
_cell.length_c   1.000
_cell.angle_alpha   90.00
_cell.angle_beta   90.00
_cell.angle_gamma   90.00
#
_symmetry.space_group_name_H-M   'P 1'
#
loop_
_entity.id
_entity.type
_entity.pdbx_description
1 polymer ?
#
loop_
_entity_poly.entity_id
_entity_poly.type
_entity_poly.pdbx_seq_one_letter_code
_entity_poly.pdbx_strand_id
1 'polypeptide(L)'
;MSSRDIAASLRNATYYPGTSRAFIPSAAIRKIWAGGRLEQFAMDHGLGLQQSEIDTARVGLLHIISILIGISWSDWSRFKAIFFPEDLDVALYRRDRNVLSFTMEQLEDECFFGSDSPSARLFATERWTYFPILLSRGQEEPYNEDYRLPLVRVESETPKRGGFGIVTKEKIPAGQIILNHLPDHNTGVLNDTELIVARKKFHTGRSWRELVNLKIFRSNRVIHQRILSEFAIVTVGNDLNIISPWADMDLEDFMQGRYREMEKNPSLVDFIAEAKELAGAIRFMHFGLQPESEADNLWQQAMCHLDLKPRNILVFRSPGKPATGIWKITDFGISRIAPQFPSVILEGWASNRYDSGFWAETLDIPLPECGSYQSPDSVVHPKCDVWSFGCILVRLFALGFDPAGLETLDRSRLRATNGEGFYSHDRFQRRSPPILNPHVESWIKDLPVKYAASYEPEFLTGIQQLLGSMLAININERLSAHGVFAKLHTLQSRGRRSSMSPSTTYPNEDLNLPGGNELSIGGSGDGTSGRSMYSRRLRSEVGPNDNTQSSVPIPERIPTGPRHPGRFLSVGVLVSTIKNGTLKDVLNCLQAEVDLEEIDDNERPLIHAIQKGSAPIVEALLKKDANPELPASDGQSPLNLAICKGSLTIVKLLLKAKASVNRLSKDNRTPLMEAARAGHAGIILELLDSGAECEVFIGRWNCLHWAVCNTHCEADVIQTFNGRMDFDMTPPGLRDSDSFATPLMLHVAHAYLLIGDVENAAHNNETQGHADEGDKEKESASAIINELIGRKSEKEIGETEAFSEIDQI
;
A
#
# COMPACT_ATOMS: atom_id res chain seq x y z
N MET A 1 -2.21 -53.41 0.74
CA MET A 1 -3.30 -52.83 1.54
C MET A 1 -4.56 -52.98 0.71
N SER A 2 -5.59 -53.60 1.25
CA SER A 2 -6.87 -53.72 0.56
C SER A 2 -7.54 -52.35 0.40
N SER A 3 -8.51 -52.21 -0.51
CA SER A 3 -9.31 -50.97 -0.64
C SER A 3 -10.00 -50.58 0.66
N ARG A 4 -10.33 -51.56 1.51
CA ARG A 4 -10.87 -51.29 2.85
C ARG A 4 -9.84 -50.61 3.75
N ASP A 5 -8.56 -50.97 3.64
CA ASP A 5 -7.48 -50.36 4.42
C ASP A 5 -7.19 -48.93 3.95
N ILE A 6 -7.24 -48.68 2.63
CA ILE A 6 -7.09 -47.32 2.06
C ILE A 6 -8.29 -46.46 2.46
N ALA A 7 -9.52 -46.96 2.32
CA ALA A 7 -10.72 -46.25 2.74
C ALA A 7 -10.73 -45.96 4.26
N ALA A 8 -10.26 -46.89 5.09
CA ALA A 8 -10.09 -46.67 6.52
C ALA A 8 -9.04 -45.59 6.80
N SER A 9 -7.92 -45.61 6.06
CA SER A 9 -6.87 -44.59 6.18
C SER A 9 -7.36 -43.20 5.77
N LEU A 10 -8.15 -43.10 4.70
CA LEU A 10 -8.76 -41.84 4.25
C LEU A 10 -9.74 -41.31 5.31
N ARG A 11 -10.63 -42.16 5.84
CA ARG A 11 -11.55 -41.78 6.94
C ARG A 11 -10.82 -41.30 8.19
N ASN A 12 -9.75 -41.99 8.57
CA ASN A 12 -8.93 -41.60 9.73
C ASN A 12 -8.17 -40.29 9.50
N ALA A 13 -7.89 -39.92 8.25
CA ALA A 13 -7.26 -38.66 7.88
C ALA A 13 -8.27 -37.52 7.68
N THR A 14 -9.58 -37.79 7.70
CA THR A 14 -10.63 -36.78 7.55
C THR A 14 -10.81 -35.97 8.83
N TYR A 15 -10.67 -34.66 8.71
CA TYR A 15 -11.08 -33.73 9.75
C TYR A 15 -12.60 -33.55 9.74
N TYR A 16 -13.21 -33.40 10.92
CA TYR A 16 -14.66 -33.21 11.10
C TYR A 16 -15.54 -34.21 10.32
N PRO A 17 -15.30 -35.52 10.46
CA PRO A 17 -16.01 -36.54 9.69
C PRO A 17 -17.53 -36.47 9.95
N GLY A 18 -18.32 -36.66 8.89
CA GLY A 18 -19.79 -36.64 8.97
C GLY A 18 -20.41 -35.24 9.10
N THR A 19 -19.61 -34.17 8.95
CA THR A 19 -20.09 -32.79 8.98
C THR A 19 -19.93 -32.11 7.62
N SER A 20 -20.67 -31.02 7.39
CA SER A 20 -20.46 -30.11 6.25
C SER A 20 -19.14 -29.32 6.31
N ARG A 21 -18.21 -29.68 7.20
CA ARG A 21 -16.85 -29.11 7.27
C ARG A 21 -15.78 -30.16 7.00
N ALA A 22 -16.18 -31.37 6.63
CA ALA A 22 -15.27 -32.46 6.41
C ALA A 22 -14.25 -32.12 5.32
N PHE A 23 -12.97 -32.35 5.59
CA PHE A 23 -11.92 -32.25 4.59
C PHE A 23 -10.72 -33.16 4.91
N ILE A 24 -9.94 -33.49 3.88
CA ILE A 24 -8.70 -34.25 3.99
C ILE A 24 -7.54 -33.39 3.44
N PRO A 25 -6.46 -33.18 4.19
CA PRO A 25 -5.29 -32.47 3.67
C PRO A 25 -4.64 -33.22 2.51
N SER A 26 -4.23 -32.49 1.47
CA SER A 26 -3.54 -33.08 0.32
C SER A 26 -2.26 -33.82 0.71
N ALA A 27 -1.52 -33.35 1.71
CA ALA A 27 -0.36 -34.07 2.26
C ALA A 27 -0.74 -35.42 2.88
N ALA A 28 -1.90 -35.51 3.53
CA ALA A 28 -2.39 -36.76 4.09
C ALA A 28 -2.76 -37.75 2.98
N ILE A 29 -3.41 -37.29 1.91
CA ILE A 29 -3.69 -38.10 0.71
C ILE A 29 -2.39 -38.62 0.11
N ARG A 30 -1.40 -37.75 -0.13
CA ARG A 30 -0.09 -38.15 -0.65
C ARG A 30 0.62 -39.17 0.24
N LYS A 31 0.55 -38.99 1.56
CA LYS A 31 1.12 -39.93 2.54
C LYS A 31 0.41 -41.29 2.52
N ILE A 32 -0.91 -41.31 2.34
CA ILE A 32 -1.68 -42.55 2.20
C ILE A 32 -1.29 -43.31 0.93
N TRP A 33 -1.00 -42.59 -0.16
CA TRP A 33 -0.59 -43.18 -1.44
C TRP A 33 0.92 -43.35 -1.62
N ALA A 34 1.72 -43.05 -0.60
CA ALA A 34 3.19 -43.12 -0.68
C ALA A 34 3.70 -44.56 -0.87
N GLY A 35 4.88 -44.68 -1.49
CA GLY A 35 5.49 -45.97 -1.83
C GLY A 35 4.77 -46.68 -2.98
N GLY A 36 4.87 -48.02 -3.03
CA GLY A 36 4.28 -48.86 -4.09
C GLY A 36 2.77 -49.12 -3.96
N ARG A 37 2.02 -48.29 -3.22
CA ARG A 37 0.61 -48.54 -2.89
C ARG A 37 -0.32 -48.34 -4.09
N LEU A 38 -0.02 -47.37 -4.95
CA LEU A 38 -0.81 -47.12 -6.16
C LEU A 38 -0.64 -48.25 -7.18
N GLU A 39 0.58 -48.77 -7.32
CA GLU A 39 0.91 -49.93 -8.15
C GLU A 39 0.14 -51.16 -7.70
N GLN A 40 0.19 -51.47 -6.40
CA GLN A 40 -0.55 -52.60 -5.84
C GLN A 40 -2.06 -52.43 -6.03
N PHE A 41 -2.58 -51.23 -5.81
CA PHE A 41 -3.99 -50.94 -6.02
C PHE A 41 -4.41 -51.15 -7.47
N ALA A 42 -3.59 -50.68 -8.42
CA ALA A 42 -3.85 -50.85 -9.85
C ALA A 42 -3.84 -52.33 -10.27
N MET A 43 -2.97 -53.15 -9.68
CA MET A 43 -2.95 -54.60 -9.88
C MET A 43 -4.19 -55.27 -9.29
N ASP A 44 -4.53 -54.96 -8.04
CA ASP A 44 -5.63 -55.60 -7.30
C ASP A 44 -7.00 -55.34 -7.95
N HIS A 45 -7.17 -54.20 -8.63
CA HIS A 45 -8.43 -53.80 -9.29
C HIS A 45 -8.42 -54.01 -10.80
N GLY A 46 -7.34 -54.57 -11.35
CA GLY A 46 -7.24 -54.85 -12.78
C GLY A 46 -7.33 -53.60 -13.67
N LEU A 47 -6.77 -52.46 -13.24
CA LEU A 47 -6.89 -51.19 -13.97
C LEU A 47 -6.17 -51.20 -15.34
N GLY A 48 -5.24 -52.14 -15.57
CA GLY A 48 -4.52 -52.27 -16.83
C GLY A 48 -3.61 -51.08 -17.18
N LEU A 49 -3.11 -50.38 -16.16
CA LEU A 49 -2.23 -49.21 -16.33
C LEU A 49 -0.77 -49.65 -16.54
N GLN A 50 -0.10 -49.01 -17.49
CA GLN A 50 1.35 -49.07 -17.70
C GLN A 50 2.07 -48.24 -16.63
N GLN A 51 3.36 -48.48 -16.42
CA GLN A 51 4.13 -47.74 -15.40
C GLN A 51 4.11 -46.21 -15.62
N SER A 52 4.19 -45.76 -16.87
CA SER A 52 4.09 -44.32 -17.22
C SER A 52 2.72 -43.72 -16.86
N GLU A 53 1.64 -44.49 -17.00
CA GLU A 53 0.28 -44.09 -16.62
C GLU A 53 0.14 -44.05 -15.10
N ILE A 54 0.78 -44.98 -14.37
CA ILE A 54 0.85 -44.96 -12.90
C ILE A 54 1.59 -43.72 -12.39
N ASP A 55 2.72 -43.38 -13.00
CA ASP A 55 3.48 -42.18 -12.65
C ASP A 55 2.67 -40.90 -12.93
N THR A 56 1.92 -40.88 -14.04
CA THR A 56 0.97 -39.80 -14.36
C THR A 56 -0.16 -39.72 -13.34
N ALA A 57 -0.73 -40.86 -12.93
CA ALA A 57 -1.78 -40.91 -11.92
C ALA A 57 -1.29 -40.44 -10.55
N ARG A 58 -0.05 -40.75 -10.19
CA ARG A 58 0.58 -40.31 -8.94
C ARG A 58 0.69 -38.78 -8.85
N VAL A 59 0.88 -38.11 -9.98
CA VAL A 59 0.99 -36.64 -10.03
C VAL A 59 -0.37 -35.96 -10.12
N GLY A 60 -1.33 -36.56 -10.83
CA GLY A 60 -2.55 -35.86 -11.25
C GLY A 60 -3.89 -36.54 -11.01
N LEU A 61 -3.95 -37.69 -10.33
CA LEU A 61 -5.21 -38.43 -10.10
C LEU A 61 -5.40 -38.94 -8.66
N LEU A 62 -4.47 -38.67 -7.72
CA LEU A 62 -4.57 -39.23 -6.36
C LEU A 62 -5.84 -38.76 -5.63
N HIS A 63 -6.28 -37.52 -5.85
CA HIS A 63 -7.49 -37.01 -5.20
C HIS A 63 -8.73 -37.65 -5.84
N ILE A 64 -8.81 -37.72 -7.16
CA ILE A 64 -9.90 -38.40 -7.88
C ILE A 64 -10.00 -39.87 -7.45
N ILE A 65 -8.90 -40.62 -7.44
CA ILE A 65 -8.89 -42.02 -6.99
C ILE A 65 -9.37 -42.13 -5.54
N SER A 66 -8.97 -41.20 -4.67
CA SER A 66 -9.43 -41.17 -3.28
C SER A 66 -10.93 -40.88 -3.15
N ILE A 67 -11.49 -39.98 -3.99
CA ILE A 67 -12.93 -39.72 -4.05
C ILE A 67 -13.66 -40.99 -4.48
N LEU A 68 -13.20 -41.65 -5.55
CA LEU A 68 -13.81 -42.89 -6.07
C LEU A 68 -13.83 -44.00 -5.02
N ILE A 69 -12.76 -44.15 -4.23
CA ILE A 69 -12.74 -45.06 -3.09
C ILE A 69 -13.72 -44.61 -2.00
N GLY A 70 -13.76 -43.31 -1.69
CA GLY A 70 -14.64 -42.72 -0.70
C GLY A 70 -16.12 -42.98 -0.96
N ILE A 71 -16.55 -42.83 -2.23
CA ILE A 71 -17.92 -43.11 -2.67
C ILE A 71 -18.19 -44.59 -2.92
N SER A 72 -17.21 -45.48 -2.67
CA SER A 72 -17.30 -46.92 -2.95
C SER A 72 -17.62 -47.24 -4.41
N TRP A 73 -17.00 -46.53 -5.35
CA TRP A 73 -17.17 -46.77 -6.78
C TRP A 73 -16.72 -48.20 -7.14
N SER A 74 -17.53 -48.90 -7.94
CA SER A 74 -17.34 -50.33 -8.23
C SER A 74 -16.82 -50.62 -9.65
N ASP A 75 -16.95 -49.67 -10.58
CA ASP A 75 -16.67 -49.89 -12.02
C ASP A 75 -15.22 -49.56 -12.41
N TRP A 76 -14.27 -50.11 -11.65
CA TRP A 76 -12.83 -49.87 -11.87
C TRP A 76 -12.33 -50.32 -13.25
N SER A 77 -13.03 -51.22 -13.92
CA SER A 77 -12.78 -51.61 -15.32
C SER A 77 -12.80 -50.44 -16.29
N ARG A 78 -13.64 -49.43 -16.05
CA ARG A 78 -13.72 -48.23 -16.90
C ARG A 78 -12.72 -47.14 -16.54
N PHE A 79 -11.99 -47.28 -15.43
CA PHE A 79 -11.08 -46.23 -14.94
C PHE A 79 -10.08 -45.79 -16.01
N LYS A 80 -9.45 -46.74 -16.72
CA LYS A 80 -8.50 -46.43 -17.79
C LYS A 80 -9.17 -45.70 -18.95
N ALA A 81 -10.31 -46.18 -19.43
CA ALA A 81 -11.04 -45.53 -20.53
C ALA A 81 -11.49 -44.10 -20.15
N ILE A 82 -11.82 -43.86 -18.88
CA ILE A 82 -12.27 -42.55 -18.42
C ILE A 82 -11.10 -41.58 -18.24
N PHE A 83 -10.02 -41.96 -17.55
CA PHE A 83 -8.95 -41.04 -17.15
C PHE A 83 -7.71 -41.08 -18.03
N PHE A 84 -7.60 -42.07 -18.91
CA PHE A 84 -6.56 -42.19 -19.93
C PHE A 84 -7.17 -42.44 -21.32
N PRO A 85 -8.08 -41.58 -21.81
CA PRO A 85 -8.59 -41.67 -23.16
C PRO A 85 -7.48 -41.36 -24.18
N GLU A 86 -7.68 -41.78 -25.43
CA GLU A 86 -6.76 -41.48 -26.53
C GLU A 86 -6.66 -39.98 -26.82
N ASP A 87 -7.75 -39.24 -26.58
CA ASP A 87 -7.78 -37.79 -26.67
C ASP A 87 -7.04 -37.15 -25.48
N LEU A 88 -5.91 -36.50 -25.79
CA LEU A 88 -5.03 -35.91 -24.80
C LEU A 88 -5.66 -34.71 -24.09
N ASP A 89 -6.50 -33.93 -24.77
CA ASP A 89 -7.16 -32.76 -24.16
C ASP A 89 -8.20 -33.22 -23.14
N VAL A 90 -8.96 -34.25 -23.48
CA VAL A 90 -9.89 -34.90 -22.55
C VAL A 90 -9.13 -35.52 -21.37
N ALA A 91 -8.00 -36.19 -21.62
CA ALA A 91 -7.17 -36.77 -20.57
C ALA A 91 -6.61 -35.69 -19.62
N LEU A 92 -6.13 -34.58 -20.15
CA LEU A 92 -5.59 -33.44 -19.39
C LEU A 92 -6.68 -32.68 -18.63
N TYR A 93 -7.90 -32.66 -19.16
CA TYR A 93 -9.07 -32.11 -18.49
C TYR A 93 -9.49 -32.97 -17.30
N ARG A 94 -9.45 -34.30 -17.42
CA ARG A 94 -9.81 -35.26 -16.37
C ARG A 94 -8.68 -35.51 -15.37
N ARG A 95 -8.18 -34.44 -14.73
CA ARG A 95 -7.12 -34.47 -13.72
C ARG A 95 -7.57 -33.78 -12.44
N ASP A 96 -6.91 -34.09 -11.32
CA ASP A 96 -7.18 -33.54 -9.99
C ASP A 96 -7.35 -32.01 -10.00
N ARG A 97 -6.52 -31.29 -10.79
CA ARG A 97 -6.57 -29.83 -10.93
C ARG A 97 -7.93 -29.26 -11.39
N ASN A 98 -8.73 -30.07 -12.08
CA ASN A 98 -10.01 -29.66 -12.67
C ASN A 98 -11.21 -30.30 -11.95
N VAL A 99 -10.99 -31.01 -10.83
CA VAL A 99 -12.06 -31.77 -10.16
C VAL A 99 -13.23 -30.88 -9.71
N LEU A 100 -12.93 -29.62 -9.37
CA LEU A 100 -13.94 -28.63 -8.97
C LEU A 100 -14.67 -28.00 -10.16
N SER A 101 -14.12 -28.09 -11.38
CA SER A 101 -14.77 -27.54 -12.58
C SER A 101 -15.77 -28.49 -13.24
N PHE A 102 -15.81 -29.77 -12.83
CA PHE A 102 -16.74 -30.73 -13.43
C PHE A 102 -18.20 -30.33 -13.14
N THR A 103 -18.99 -30.22 -14.19
CA THR A 103 -20.45 -29.99 -14.10
C THR A 103 -21.19 -31.31 -13.90
N MET A 104 -22.41 -31.25 -13.38
CA MET A 104 -23.24 -32.45 -13.26
C MET A 104 -23.49 -33.13 -14.62
N GLU A 105 -23.75 -32.34 -15.66
CA GLU A 105 -23.92 -32.83 -17.03
C GLU A 105 -22.70 -33.62 -17.52
N GLN A 106 -21.48 -33.13 -17.27
CA GLN A 106 -20.25 -33.82 -17.64
C GLN A 106 -20.03 -35.11 -16.84
N LEU A 107 -20.41 -35.12 -15.56
CA LEU A 107 -20.30 -36.31 -14.73
C LEU A 107 -21.31 -37.38 -15.14
N GLU A 108 -22.50 -36.98 -15.58
CA GLU A 108 -23.58 -37.84 -16.07
C GLU A 108 -23.40 -38.25 -17.54
N ASP A 109 -22.37 -37.76 -18.23
CA ASP A 109 -22.03 -38.20 -19.58
C ASP A 109 -21.66 -39.71 -19.61
N GLU A 110 -22.07 -40.41 -20.67
CA GLU A 110 -21.80 -41.84 -20.87
C GLU A 110 -20.30 -42.17 -20.97
N CYS A 111 -19.46 -41.21 -21.37
CA CYS A 111 -18.00 -41.33 -21.38
C CYS A 111 -17.37 -41.06 -20.01
N PHE A 112 -18.18 -40.77 -18.97
CA PHE A 112 -17.78 -40.59 -17.59
C PHE A 112 -18.53 -41.57 -16.66
N PHE A 113 -19.52 -41.14 -15.85
CA PHE A 113 -20.27 -42.05 -14.98
C PHE A 113 -21.55 -42.61 -15.62
N GLY A 114 -22.07 -41.97 -16.66
CA GLY A 114 -23.33 -42.31 -17.34
C GLY A 114 -24.58 -41.69 -16.71
N SER A 115 -25.62 -41.59 -17.53
CA SER A 115 -26.90 -40.98 -17.16
C SER A 115 -27.57 -41.79 -16.05
N ASP A 116 -28.07 -41.13 -15.00
CA ASP A 116 -28.63 -41.73 -13.78
C ASP A 116 -27.68 -42.43 -12.79
N SER A 117 -26.35 -42.32 -12.94
CA SER A 117 -25.42 -42.93 -11.98
C SER A 117 -25.43 -42.25 -10.60
N PRO A 118 -25.75 -42.97 -9.50
CA PRO A 118 -25.59 -42.43 -8.13
C PRO A 118 -24.16 -41.96 -7.85
N SER A 119 -23.17 -42.52 -8.57
CA SER A 119 -21.76 -42.16 -8.46
C SER A 119 -21.49 -40.72 -8.89
N ALA A 120 -22.20 -40.19 -9.90
CA ALA A 120 -22.03 -38.80 -10.34
C ALA A 120 -22.42 -37.81 -9.23
N ARG A 121 -23.58 -38.02 -8.61
CA ARG A 121 -24.06 -37.18 -7.50
C ARG A 121 -23.18 -37.30 -6.25
N LEU A 122 -22.78 -38.53 -5.91
CA LEU A 122 -21.86 -38.77 -4.78
C LEU A 122 -20.49 -38.14 -5.03
N PHE A 123 -19.94 -38.25 -6.24
CA PHE A 123 -18.68 -37.61 -6.60
C PHE A 123 -18.77 -36.09 -6.51
N ALA A 124 -19.84 -35.49 -7.06
CA ALA A 124 -20.07 -34.05 -7.01
C ALA A 124 -20.20 -33.51 -5.57
N THR A 125 -20.70 -34.33 -4.65
CA THR A 125 -20.85 -33.99 -3.23
C THR A 125 -19.54 -34.21 -2.46
N GLU A 126 -18.91 -35.37 -2.64
CA GLU A 126 -17.71 -35.75 -1.88
C GLU A 126 -16.43 -35.06 -2.36
N ARG A 127 -16.38 -34.52 -3.60
CA ARG A 127 -15.18 -33.84 -4.12
C ARG A 127 -14.67 -32.73 -3.20
N TRP A 128 -15.56 -32.05 -2.48
CA TRP A 128 -15.20 -30.98 -1.53
C TRP A 128 -14.47 -31.49 -0.29
N THR A 129 -14.70 -32.74 0.11
CA THR A 129 -13.99 -33.40 1.22
C THR A 129 -12.55 -33.71 0.83
N TYR A 130 -12.32 -34.19 -0.39
CA TYR A 130 -11.00 -34.63 -0.84
C TYR A 130 -10.19 -33.50 -1.48
N PHE A 131 -10.84 -32.45 -1.98
CA PHE A 131 -10.20 -31.33 -2.65
C PHE A 131 -10.57 -29.98 -1.99
N PRO A 132 -10.04 -29.69 -0.80
CA PRO A 132 -10.14 -28.34 -0.22
C PRO A 132 -9.36 -27.35 -1.09
N ILE A 133 -9.88 -26.14 -1.31
CA ILE A 133 -9.25 -25.14 -2.19
C ILE A 133 -8.03 -24.57 -1.50
N LEU A 134 -7.05 -24.26 -2.35
CA LEU A 134 -5.80 -23.61 -2.00
C LEU A 134 -6.07 -22.13 -1.75
N LEU A 135 -5.56 -21.60 -0.64
CA LEU A 135 -5.85 -20.22 -0.25
C LEU A 135 -4.94 -19.27 -1.04
N SER A 136 -5.54 -18.51 -1.97
CA SER A 136 -4.81 -17.53 -2.77
C SER A 136 -4.47 -16.27 -1.98
N ARG A 137 -3.20 -15.85 -1.94
CA ARG A 137 -2.88 -14.54 -1.35
C ARG A 137 -3.41 -13.44 -2.27
N GLY A 138 -4.25 -12.59 -1.69
CA GLY A 138 -4.72 -11.36 -2.33
C GLY A 138 -5.89 -11.50 -3.30
N GLN A 139 -6.38 -12.71 -3.60
CA GLN A 139 -7.61 -12.87 -4.41
C GLN A 139 -8.84 -12.98 -3.50
N GLU A 140 -9.91 -12.27 -3.86
CA GLU A 140 -11.24 -12.50 -3.31
C GLU A 140 -11.92 -13.51 -4.22
N GLU A 141 -11.99 -14.77 -3.79
CA GLU A 141 -12.65 -15.82 -4.55
C GLU A 141 -13.99 -16.16 -3.91
N PRO A 142 -15.12 -15.89 -4.60
CA PRO A 142 -16.42 -16.33 -4.14
C PRO A 142 -16.56 -17.83 -4.39
N TYR A 143 -16.81 -18.58 -3.33
CA TYR A 143 -17.14 -20.00 -3.42
C TYR A 143 -18.59 -20.24 -2.98
N ASN A 144 -19.19 -21.29 -3.54
CA ASN A 144 -20.52 -21.74 -3.16
C ASN A 144 -20.56 -22.27 -1.71
N GLU A 145 -21.75 -22.59 -1.20
CA GLU A 145 -21.96 -23.08 0.17
C GLU A 145 -21.36 -24.48 0.42
N ASP A 146 -21.14 -25.25 -0.64
CA ASP A 146 -20.55 -26.59 -0.58
C ASP A 146 -19.03 -26.58 -0.38
N TYR A 147 -18.42 -25.42 -0.50
CA TYR A 147 -16.98 -25.27 -0.34
C TYR A 147 -16.53 -25.46 1.12
N ARG A 148 -15.30 -25.98 1.31
CA ARG A 148 -14.72 -26.35 2.60
C ARG A 148 -13.38 -25.67 2.79
N LEU A 149 -13.28 -24.84 3.83
CA LEU A 149 -12.03 -24.22 4.21
C LEU A 149 -11.11 -25.24 4.93
N PRO A 150 -9.81 -25.27 4.60
CA PRO A 150 -8.81 -26.15 5.23
C PRO A 150 -8.43 -25.74 6.67
N LEU A 151 -9.41 -25.48 7.54
CA LEU A 151 -9.22 -24.87 8.85
C LEU A 151 -9.62 -25.81 9.99
N VAL A 152 -8.64 -26.16 10.82
CA VAL A 152 -8.81 -26.97 12.03
C VAL A 152 -8.81 -26.09 13.27
N ARG A 153 -9.89 -26.13 14.06
CA ARG A 153 -10.06 -25.25 15.21
C ARG A 153 -9.13 -25.69 16.32
N VAL A 154 -8.45 -24.71 16.92
CA VAL A 154 -7.67 -24.94 18.14
C VAL A 154 -8.63 -24.81 19.32
N GLU A 155 -9.16 -25.94 19.80
CA GLU A 155 -10.22 -25.98 20.83
C GLU A 155 -9.82 -25.36 22.18
N SER A 156 -8.52 -25.26 22.47
CA SER A 156 -8.01 -24.70 23.73
C SER A 156 -8.19 -23.18 23.86
N GLU A 157 -8.68 -22.48 22.83
CA GLU A 157 -8.84 -21.03 22.82
C GLU A 157 -10.30 -20.61 22.61
N THR A 158 -10.80 -19.79 23.53
CA THR A 158 -12.15 -19.21 23.44
C THR A 158 -12.20 -18.22 22.28
N PRO A 159 -13.23 -18.26 21.41
CA PRO A 159 -13.38 -17.27 20.34
C PRO A 159 -13.39 -15.85 20.89
N LYS A 160 -12.56 -14.98 20.31
CA LYS A 160 -12.59 -13.55 20.62
C LYS A 160 -13.69 -12.91 19.78
N ARG A 161 -14.65 -12.21 20.41
CA ARG A 161 -15.61 -11.36 19.67
C ARG A 161 -14.93 -10.02 19.39
N GLY A 162 -14.69 -9.71 18.11
CA GLY A 162 -14.40 -8.35 17.67
C GLY A 162 -15.69 -7.54 17.53
N GLY A 163 -15.57 -6.25 17.15
CA GLY A 163 -16.73 -5.36 16.99
C GLY A 163 -17.75 -5.84 15.94
N PHE A 164 -17.30 -6.55 14.90
CA PHE A 164 -18.14 -6.96 13.76
C PHE A 164 -17.98 -8.43 13.34
N GLY A 165 -17.08 -9.20 13.98
CA GLY A 165 -16.77 -10.58 13.58
C GLY A 165 -16.25 -11.43 14.73
N ILE A 166 -16.30 -12.75 14.56
CA ILE A 166 -15.77 -13.73 15.51
C ILE A 166 -14.38 -14.14 15.04
N VAL A 167 -13.37 -13.95 15.89
CA VAL A 167 -12.00 -14.38 15.64
C VAL A 167 -11.76 -15.73 16.33
N THR A 168 -11.39 -16.73 15.56
CA THR A 168 -10.99 -18.06 16.05
C THR A 168 -9.52 -18.34 15.72
N LYS A 169 -8.86 -19.08 16.62
CA LYS A 169 -7.54 -19.66 16.37
C LYS A 169 -7.73 -20.96 15.60
N GLU A 170 -7.16 -21.03 14.41
CA GLU A 170 -7.29 -22.17 13.51
C GLU A 170 -5.90 -22.63 13.07
N LYS A 171 -5.84 -23.86 12.57
CA LYS A 171 -4.64 -24.45 11.97
C LYS A 171 -4.92 -24.78 10.51
N ILE A 172 -3.95 -24.48 9.65
CA ILE A 172 -3.89 -24.98 8.27
C ILE A 172 -2.87 -26.13 8.27
N PRO A 173 -3.31 -27.38 8.02
CA PRO A 173 -2.43 -28.53 7.89
C PRO A 173 -1.33 -28.36 6.82
N ALA A 174 -0.18 -29.00 7.03
CA ALA A 174 0.93 -28.97 6.09
C ALA A 174 0.53 -29.49 4.69
N GLY A 175 1.13 -28.93 3.65
CA GLY A 175 0.87 -29.26 2.25
C GLY A 175 -0.48 -28.82 1.70
N GLN A 176 -1.19 -27.92 2.39
CA GLN A 176 -2.25 -27.09 1.80
C GLN A 176 -1.65 -25.73 1.43
N ILE A 177 -1.74 -25.37 0.15
CA ILE A 177 -0.97 -24.27 -0.47
C ILE A 177 -1.50 -22.88 -0.06
N ILE A 178 -0.51 -22.10 0.40
CA ILE A 178 -0.29 -20.65 0.36
C ILE A 178 0.00 -20.00 -1.02
N LEU A 179 -0.93 -19.44 -1.82
CA LEU A 179 -0.51 -18.89 -3.13
C LEU A 179 0.24 -17.55 -2.99
N ASN A 180 1.49 -17.46 -3.44
CA ASN A 180 2.02 -16.23 -4.00
C ASN A 180 1.77 -16.27 -5.52
N HIS A 181 1.31 -15.16 -6.10
CA HIS A 181 1.40 -14.93 -7.54
C HIS A 181 2.88 -14.80 -7.93
N LEU A 182 3.38 -15.73 -8.75
CA LEU A 182 4.35 -15.41 -9.80
C LEU A 182 3.82 -16.01 -11.11
N PRO A 183 3.96 -15.31 -12.24
CA PRO A 183 3.38 -15.69 -13.53
C PRO A 183 4.21 -16.76 -14.26
N ASP A 184 4.59 -17.83 -13.54
CA ASP A 184 5.20 -19.00 -14.14
C ASP A 184 4.71 -20.26 -13.43
N HIS A 185 4.17 -21.18 -14.22
CA HIS A 185 3.68 -22.48 -13.82
C HIS A 185 4.82 -23.36 -13.30
N ASN A 186 5.27 -23.14 -12.06
CA ASN A 186 6.04 -24.09 -11.22
C ASN A 186 6.48 -23.37 -9.94
N THR A 187 5.63 -23.36 -8.90
CA THR A 187 5.96 -23.32 -7.45
C THR A 187 4.81 -22.74 -6.64
N GLY A 188 3.73 -23.50 -6.48
CA GLY A 188 2.95 -23.37 -5.25
C GLY A 188 3.84 -23.85 -4.11
N VAL A 189 4.27 -22.95 -3.22
CA VAL A 189 5.00 -23.36 -2.02
C VAL A 189 4.01 -24.13 -1.16
N LEU A 190 4.08 -25.47 -1.22
CA LEU A 190 3.52 -26.32 -0.19
C LEU A 190 4.19 -25.89 1.10
N ASN A 191 3.41 -25.44 2.08
CA ASN A 191 4.01 -25.23 3.38
C ASN A 191 4.34 -26.62 3.93
N ASP A 192 5.63 -26.94 4.05
CA ASP A 192 6.09 -28.20 4.65
C ASP A 192 5.72 -28.29 6.14
N THR A 193 5.29 -27.16 6.71
CA THR A 193 4.91 -27.00 8.11
C THR A 193 3.46 -26.59 8.28
N GLU A 194 2.86 -26.96 9.41
CA GLU A 194 1.53 -26.49 9.80
C GLU A 194 1.56 -24.97 10.09
N LEU A 195 0.48 -24.26 9.75
CA LEU A 195 0.34 -22.82 10.04
C LEU A 195 -0.73 -22.57 11.08
N ILE A 196 -0.43 -21.72 12.05
CA ILE A 196 -1.41 -21.21 13.01
C ILE A 196 -1.91 -19.85 12.50
N VAL A 197 -3.22 -19.73 12.34
CA VAL A 197 -3.86 -18.55 11.76
C VAL A 197 -5.00 -18.04 12.63
N ALA A 198 -5.27 -16.75 12.53
CA ALA A 198 -6.50 -16.15 13.01
C ALA A 198 -7.51 -16.15 11.86
N ARG A 199 -8.73 -16.65 12.13
CA ARG A 199 -9.87 -16.52 11.22
C ARG A 199 -10.88 -15.55 11.80
N LYS A 200 -11.04 -14.38 11.18
CA LYS A 200 -12.14 -13.44 11.47
C LYS A 200 -13.31 -13.76 10.53
N LYS A 201 -14.37 -14.34 11.10
CA LYS A 201 -15.61 -14.66 10.38
C LYS A 201 -16.67 -13.58 10.61
N PHE A 202 -17.29 -13.13 9.53
CA PHE A 202 -18.44 -12.22 9.55
C PHE A 202 -19.69 -12.98 9.11
N HIS A 203 -20.82 -12.74 9.79
CA HIS A 203 -22.13 -13.18 9.30
C HIS A 203 -22.87 -11.94 8.78
N THR A 204 -23.33 -11.98 7.53
CA THR A 204 -24.27 -11.03 6.90
C THR A 204 -23.88 -9.54 6.84
N GLY A 205 -23.72 -9.00 5.62
CA GLY A 205 -23.88 -7.57 5.24
C GLY A 205 -23.01 -6.49 5.88
N ARG A 206 -22.28 -6.77 6.96
CA ARG A 206 -21.52 -5.78 7.76
C ARG A 206 -20.01 -5.76 7.48
N SER A 207 -19.54 -6.49 6.48
CA SER A 207 -18.11 -6.67 6.20
C SER A 207 -17.54 -5.76 5.11
N TRP A 208 -18.38 -5.03 4.37
CA TRP A 208 -17.95 -4.33 3.15
C TRP A 208 -16.88 -3.26 3.44
N ARG A 209 -16.97 -2.54 4.57
CA ARG A 209 -16.03 -1.45 4.87
C ARG A 209 -14.64 -1.95 5.21
N GLU A 210 -14.53 -2.99 6.05
CA GLU A 210 -13.24 -3.60 6.35
C GLU A 210 -12.62 -4.19 5.08
N LEU A 211 -13.43 -4.82 4.22
CA LEU A 211 -12.96 -5.31 2.92
C LEU A 211 -12.43 -4.20 2.02
N VAL A 212 -13.15 -3.08 1.89
CA VAL A 212 -12.71 -1.93 1.09
C VAL A 212 -11.40 -1.36 1.63
N ASN A 213 -11.29 -1.18 2.95
CA ASN A 213 -10.06 -0.67 3.56
C ASN A 213 -8.87 -1.63 3.36
N LEU A 214 -9.08 -2.94 3.48
CA LEU A 214 -8.04 -3.94 3.24
C LEU A 214 -7.64 -4.03 1.75
N LYS A 215 -8.59 -3.83 0.81
CA LYS A 215 -8.28 -3.75 -0.63
C LYS A 215 -7.29 -2.64 -0.93
N ILE A 216 -7.39 -1.49 -0.28
CA ILE A 216 -6.43 -0.38 -0.46
C ILE A 216 -5.03 -0.78 -0.06
N PHE A 217 -4.85 -1.44 1.09
CA PHE A 217 -3.52 -1.92 1.50
C PHE A 217 -2.95 -3.00 0.57
N ARG A 218 -3.82 -3.79 -0.07
CA ARG A 218 -3.42 -4.85 -1.02
C ARG A 218 -3.00 -4.30 -2.37
N SER A 219 -3.78 -3.35 -2.89
CA SER A 219 -3.49 -2.67 -4.14
C SER A 219 -2.41 -1.61 -3.98
N ASN A 220 -1.82 -1.44 -2.79
CA ASN A 220 -0.76 -0.48 -2.59
C ASN A 220 0.59 -1.06 -3.03
N ARG A 221 1.35 -0.31 -3.82
CA ARG A 221 2.70 -0.71 -4.29
C ARG A 221 3.68 -0.95 -3.13
N VAL A 222 3.44 -0.30 -1.99
CA VAL A 222 4.27 -0.41 -0.79
C VAL A 222 3.46 -1.06 0.33
N ILE A 223 4.01 -2.07 0.99
CA ILE A 223 3.40 -2.71 2.18
C ILE A 223 4.19 -2.33 3.42
N HIS A 224 3.54 -1.76 4.43
CA HIS A 224 4.20 -1.40 5.69
C HIS A 224 4.27 -2.58 6.67
N GLN A 225 5.47 -2.91 7.16
CA GLN A 225 5.73 -4.06 8.03
C GLN A 225 4.97 -4.07 9.38
N ARG A 226 4.47 -2.92 9.82
CA ARG A 226 3.70 -2.72 11.07
C ARG A 226 2.18 -2.64 10.87
N ILE A 227 1.70 -2.93 9.66
CA ILE A 227 0.28 -3.14 9.37
C ILE A 227 0.07 -4.65 9.22
N LEU A 228 -0.98 -5.21 9.83
CA LEU A 228 -1.27 -6.63 9.70
C LEU A 228 -1.63 -6.93 8.23
N SER A 229 -0.93 -7.90 7.63
CA SER A 229 -1.23 -8.37 6.28
C SER A 229 -1.98 -9.70 6.39
N GLU A 230 -3.11 -9.79 5.71
CA GLU A 230 -3.91 -11.01 5.62
C GLU A 230 -3.21 -12.02 4.69
N PHE A 231 -3.35 -13.30 5.03
CA PHE A 231 -3.01 -14.39 4.11
C PHE A 231 -4.05 -14.51 3.00
N ALA A 232 -5.34 -14.48 3.34
CA ALA A 232 -6.41 -14.63 2.38
C ALA A 232 -7.71 -13.97 2.87
N ILE A 233 -8.55 -13.55 1.93
CA ILE A 233 -9.94 -13.19 2.18
C ILE A 233 -10.78 -14.12 1.31
N VAL A 234 -11.67 -14.90 1.94
CA VAL A 234 -12.44 -15.92 1.26
C VAL A 234 -13.92 -15.79 1.62
N THR A 235 -14.76 -15.75 0.60
CA THR A 235 -16.21 -15.74 0.76
C THR A 235 -16.74 -17.13 0.45
N VAL A 236 -17.45 -17.74 1.41
CA VAL A 236 -18.04 -19.08 1.27
C VAL A 236 -19.53 -18.96 1.54
N GLY A 237 -20.35 -19.05 0.49
CA GLY A 237 -21.75 -18.68 0.58
C GLY A 237 -21.91 -17.26 1.11
N ASN A 238 -22.62 -17.10 2.23
CA ASN A 238 -22.84 -15.80 2.89
C ASN A 238 -21.79 -15.44 3.95
N ASP A 239 -20.79 -16.29 4.16
CA ASP A 239 -19.77 -16.12 5.19
C ASP A 239 -18.48 -15.55 4.62
N LEU A 240 -18.12 -14.35 5.05
CA LEU A 240 -16.81 -13.78 4.78
C LEU A 240 -15.80 -14.24 5.84
N ASN A 241 -14.64 -14.72 5.37
CA ASN A 241 -13.56 -15.19 6.21
C ASN A 241 -12.28 -14.41 5.88
N ILE A 242 -11.75 -13.68 6.85
CA ILE A 242 -10.43 -13.06 6.77
C ILE A 242 -9.44 -13.94 7.52
N ILE A 243 -8.39 -14.40 6.84
CA ILE A 243 -7.37 -15.28 7.39
C ILE A 243 -6.07 -14.49 7.51
N SER A 244 -5.53 -14.38 8.73
CA SER A 244 -4.31 -13.62 9.02
C SER A 244 -3.38 -14.39 9.97
N PRO A 245 -2.11 -13.96 10.13
CA PRO A 245 -1.20 -14.54 11.11
C PRO A 245 -1.79 -14.48 12.52
N TRP A 246 -1.69 -15.58 13.28
CA TRP A 246 -2.06 -15.57 14.70
C TRP A 246 -0.99 -14.83 15.53
N ALA A 247 -1.42 -13.85 16.33
CA ALA A 247 -0.54 -13.11 17.23
C ALA A 247 -0.41 -13.79 18.60
N ASP A 248 0.73 -13.61 19.28
CA ASP A 248 0.95 -14.17 20.63
C ASP A 248 0.07 -13.49 21.69
N MET A 249 -0.18 -12.20 21.50
CA MET A 249 -1.02 -11.36 22.37
C MET A 249 -1.42 -10.07 21.66
N ASP A 250 -2.36 -9.33 22.24
CA ASP A 250 -2.57 -7.91 21.91
C ASP A 250 -1.83 -7.01 22.92
N LEU A 251 -1.75 -5.72 22.64
CA LEU A 251 -0.99 -4.78 23.47
C LEU A 251 -1.64 -4.54 24.83
N GLU A 252 -2.95 -4.76 24.98
CA GLU A 252 -3.61 -4.70 26.28
C GLU A 252 -3.11 -5.84 27.18
N ASP A 253 -3.18 -7.06 26.67
CA ASP A 253 -2.65 -8.27 27.31
C ASP A 253 -1.15 -8.12 27.65
N PHE A 254 -0.37 -7.53 26.73
CA PHE A 254 1.04 -7.22 26.93
C PHE A 254 1.25 -6.30 28.15
N MET A 255 0.51 -5.18 28.23
CA MET A 255 0.62 -4.22 29.33
C MET A 255 0.10 -4.77 30.66
N GLN A 256 -0.84 -5.73 30.63
CA GLN A 256 -1.37 -6.41 31.83
C GLN A 256 -0.40 -7.46 32.42
N GLY A 257 0.85 -7.49 31.95
CA GLY A 257 1.94 -8.26 32.56
C GLY A 257 2.53 -9.33 31.67
N ARG A 258 1.94 -9.60 30.50
CA ARG A 258 2.44 -10.59 29.54
C ARG A 258 3.70 -10.15 28.80
N TYR A 259 4.10 -8.88 28.91
CA TYR A 259 5.43 -8.44 28.50
C TYR A 259 6.57 -9.23 29.17
N ARG A 260 6.30 -9.89 30.31
CA ARG A 260 7.26 -10.79 31.00
C ARG A 260 7.43 -12.14 30.31
N GLU A 261 6.57 -12.49 29.35
CA GLU A 261 6.69 -13.68 28.51
C GLU A 261 7.68 -13.48 27.34
N MET A 262 8.23 -12.27 27.19
CA MET A 262 9.24 -11.95 26.17
C MET A 262 10.61 -12.53 26.55
N GLU A 263 11.45 -12.80 25.55
CA GLU A 263 12.81 -13.34 25.78
C GLU A 263 13.67 -12.45 26.68
N LYS A 264 13.42 -11.13 26.61
CA LYS A 264 14.06 -10.11 27.46
C LYS A 264 12.98 -9.17 27.97
N ASN A 265 13.09 -8.76 29.23
CA ASN A 265 12.24 -7.70 29.76
C ASN A 265 12.50 -6.41 28.98
N PRO A 266 11.50 -5.84 28.27
CA PRO A 266 11.68 -4.63 27.50
C PRO A 266 11.93 -3.42 28.41
N SER A 267 12.87 -2.58 28.02
CA SER A 267 13.11 -1.27 28.65
C SER A 267 12.21 -0.19 28.06
N LEU A 268 12.15 0.97 28.71
CA LEU A 268 11.50 2.16 28.15
C LEU A 268 12.04 2.54 26.75
N VAL A 269 13.35 2.35 26.51
CA VAL A 269 13.97 2.64 25.21
C VAL A 269 13.49 1.66 24.14
N ASP A 270 13.24 0.40 24.50
CA ASP A 270 12.65 -0.60 23.60
C ASP A 270 11.19 -0.24 23.27
N PHE A 271 10.42 0.24 24.26
CA PHE A 271 9.06 0.76 24.00
C PHE A 271 9.06 1.96 23.06
N ILE A 272 9.98 2.92 23.24
CA ILE A 272 10.12 4.07 22.34
C ILE A 272 10.52 3.63 20.93
N ALA A 273 11.42 2.65 20.83
CA ALA A 273 11.85 2.09 19.55
C ALA A 273 10.69 1.49 18.77
N GLU A 274 9.88 0.64 19.40
CA GLU A 274 8.76 -0.02 18.73
C GLU A 274 7.58 0.94 18.50
N ALA A 275 7.34 1.88 19.42
CA ALA A 275 6.39 2.98 19.23
C ALA A 275 6.74 3.85 18.01
N LYS A 276 8.02 4.11 17.76
CA LYS A 276 8.48 4.84 16.56
C LYS A 276 8.11 4.09 15.29
N GLU A 277 8.30 2.78 15.25
CA GLU A 277 7.92 1.96 14.08
C GLU A 277 6.39 1.98 13.87
N LEU A 278 5.61 1.96 14.95
CA LEU A 278 4.15 2.10 14.88
C LEU A 278 3.73 3.49 14.39
N ALA A 279 4.40 4.56 14.84
CA ALA A 279 4.20 5.91 14.32
C ALA A 279 4.52 6.01 12.82
N GLY A 280 5.53 5.26 12.36
CA GLY A 280 5.84 5.11 10.93
C GLY A 280 4.68 4.48 10.14
N ALA A 281 3.99 3.50 10.74
CA ALA A 281 2.80 2.88 10.17
C ALA A 281 1.62 3.86 10.08
N ILE A 282 1.37 4.63 11.15
CA ILE A 282 0.32 5.66 11.17
C ILE A 282 0.62 6.73 10.13
N ARG A 283 1.86 7.21 10.06
CA ARG A 283 2.32 8.14 9.02
C ARG A 283 2.11 7.58 7.61
N PHE A 284 2.38 6.29 7.42
CA PHE A 284 2.16 5.62 6.15
C PHE A 284 0.66 5.54 5.79
N MET A 285 -0.23 5.28 6.74
CA MET A 285 -1.67 5.36 6.50
C MET A 285 -2.12 6.78 6.15
N HIS A 286 -1.52 7.79 6.77
CA HIS A 286 -1.91 9.19 6.57
C HIS A 286 -1.35 9.79 5.28
N PHE A 287 -0.20 9.34 4.77
CA PHE A 287 0.50 10.00 3.64
C PHE A 287 1.18 9.06 2.63
N GLY A 288 1.19 7.75 2.89
CA GLY A 288 2.02 6.78 2.15
C GLY A 288 1.25 5.81 1.28
N LEU A 289 -0.06 5.96 1.13
CA LEU A 289 -0.87 5.07 0.31
C LEU A 289 -0.72 5.41 -1.19
N GLN A 290 -0.32 4.43 -1.99
CA GLN A 290 -0.09 4.54 -3.44
C GLN A 290 -0.78 3.36 -4.18
N PRO A 291 -2.08 3.47 -4.48
CA PRO A 291 -2.81 2.40 -5.18
C PRO A 291 -2.20 2.08 -6.56
N GLU A 292 -2.31 0.82 -7.01
CA GLU A 292 -1.78 0.32 -8.28
C GLU A 292 -2.58 0.84 -9.51
N SER A 293 -3.85 1.20 -9.31
CA SER A 293 -4.76 1.72 -10.34
C SER A 293 -4.40 3.15 -10.75
N GLU A 294 -3.92 3.32 -11.99
CA GLU A 294 -3.61 4.64 -12.57
C GLU A 294 -4.84 5.54 -12.76
N ALA A 295 -6.05 4.97 -12.78
CA ALA A 295 -7.31 5.72 -12.89
C ALA A 295 -7.70 6.43 -11.57
N ASP A 296 -7.18 5.98 -10.42
CA ASP A 296 -7.47 6.55 -9.09
C ASP A 296 -6.31 7.40 -8.53
N ASN A 297 -5.20 7.50 -9.26
CA ASN A 297 -3.93 8.13 -8.84
C ASN A 297 -3.93 9.67 -8.83
N LEU A 298 -5.10 10.28 -8.99
CA LEU A 298 -5.29 11.72 -8.88
C LEU A 298 -5.28 12.23 -7.44
N TRP A 299 -5.62 11.36 -6.48
CA TRP A 299 -5.73 11.68 -5.07
C TRP A 299 -4.85 10.73 -4.25
N GLN A 300 -3.86 11.25 -3.52
CA GLN A 300 -3.18 10.46 -2.50
C GLN A 300 -4.23 10.06 -1.45
N GLN A 301 -4.46 8.78 -1.18
CA GLN A 301 -5.48 8.42 -0.19
C GLN A 301 -4.91 8.54 1.22
N ALA A 302 -5.59 9.24 2.13
CA ALA A 302 -5.31 9.16 3.56
C ALA A 302 -6.31 8.23 4.22
N MET A 303 -5.82 7.30 5.04
CA MET A 303 -6.67 6.46 5.88
C MET A 303 -6.55 6.85 7.34
N CYS A 304 -7.68 7.21 7.95
CA CYS A 304 -7.82 7.38 9.39
C CYS A 304 -8.35 6.09 10.01
N HIS A 305 -7.66 5.53 11.01
CA HIS A 305 -8.04 4.28 11.65
C HIS A 305 -9.26 4.43 12.58
N LEU A 306 -9.33 5.52 13.34
CA LEU A 306 -10.43 5.92 14.25
C LEU A 306 -10.71 5.01 15.46
N ASP A 307 -10.28 3.75 15.45
CA ASP A 307 -10.36 2.83 16.60
C ASP A 307 -8.97 2.36 17.09
N LEU A 308 -7.97 3.24 17.11
CA LEU A 308 -6.66 2.88 17.67
C LEU A 308 -6.77 2.71 19.19
N LYS A 309 -6.54 1.48 19.66
CA LYS A 309 -6.51 1.10 21.07
C LYS A 309 -5.57 -0.08 21.25
N PRO A 310 -5.11 -0.39 22.49
CA PRO A 310 -4.17 -1.48 22.71
C PRO A 310 -4.64 -2.84 22.18
N ARG A 311 -5.95 -3.12 22.23
CA ARG A 311 -6.53 -4.36 21.68
C ARG A 311 -6.44 -4.49 20.15
N ASN A 312 -6.29 -3.38 19.44
CA ASN A 312 -6.14 -3.34 17.98
C ASN A 312 -4.66 -3.25 17.55
N ILE A 313 -3.73 -3.46 18.48
CA ILE A 313 -2.30 -3.60 18.21
C ILE A 313 -1.88 -5.00 18.65
N LEU A 314 -1.53 -5.83 17.67
CA LEU A 314 -1.12 -7.22 17.88
C LEU A 314 0.38 -7.33 18.08
N VAL A 315 0.82 -8.19 18.99
CA VAL A 315 2.22 -8.44 19.33
C VAL A 315 2.64 -9.82 18.84
N PHE A 316 3.68 -9.85 18.00
CA PHE A 316 4.29 -11.07 17.49
C PHE A 316 5.66 -11.27 18.12
N ARG A 317 5.83 -12.38 18.85
CA ARG A 317 7.12 -12.83 19.32
C ARG A 317 7.88 -13.47 18.18
N SER A 318 9.18 -13.22 18.12
CA SER A 318 10.03 -13.87 17.13
C SER A 318 11.46 -13.91 17.65
N PRO A 319 12.12 -15.08 17.61
CA PRO A 319 13.48 -15.21 18.11
C PRO A 319 14.44 -14.24 17.41
N GLY A 320 15.25 -13.53 18.19
CA GLY A 320 16.20 -12.54 17.66
C GLY A 320 15.58 -11.23 17.15
N LYS A 321 14.28 -10.98 17.41
CA LYS A 321 13.59 -9.69 17.15
C LYS A 321 13.65 -8.77 18.38
N PRO A 322 13.09 -7.54 18.34
CA PRO A 322 13.14 -6.60 19.46
C PRO A 322 12.60 -7.20 20.76
N ALA A 323 13.07 -6.73 21.91
CA ALA A 323 12.63 -7.21 23.22
C ALA A 323 11.11 -7.07 23.43
N THR A 324 10.48 -6.13 22.74
CA THR A 324 9.02 -5.87 22.72
C THR A 324 8.22 -6.79 21.79
N GLY A 325 8.89 -7.60 20.97
CA GLY A 325 8.30 -8.24 19.80
C GLY A 325 8.04 -7.23 18.69
N ILE A 326 7.28 -7.64 17.69
CA ILE A 326 6.86 -6.80 16.56
C ILE A 326 5.39 -6.44 16.74
N TRP A 327 5.08 -5.16 16.77
CA TRP A 327 3.72 -4.66 16.92
C TRP A 327 3.06 -4.44 15.56
N LYS A 328 1.80 -4.83 15.38
CA LYS A 328 1.07 -4.59 14.13
C LYS A 328 -0.33 -4.06 14.37
N ILE A 329 -0.69 -3.02 13.63
CA ILE A 329 -2.04 -2.43 13.63
C ILE A 329 -3.01 -3.37 12.90
N THR A 330 -4.21 -3.55 13.46
CA THR A 330 -5.29 -4.37 12.89
C THR A 330 -6.66 -3.73 13.15
N ASP A 331 -7.71 -4.33 12.61
CA ASP A 331 -9.12 -3.94 12.78
C ASP A 331 -9.50 -2.61 12.10
N PHE A 332 -9.39 -2.59 10.78
CA PHE A 332 -9.72 -1.44 9.93
C PHE A 332 -11.23 -1.30 9.64
N GLY A 333 -12.10 -1.90 10.44
CA GLY A 333 -13.54 -2.01 10.14
C GLY A 333 -14.29 -0.67 10.13
N ILE A 334 -13.82 0.31 10.90
CA ILE A 334 -14.39 1.66 10.94
C ILE A 334 -13.53 2.74 10.29
N SER A 335 -12.36 2.34 9.74
CA SER A 335 -11.44 3.29 9.14
C SER A 335 -12.12 4.05 8.00
N ARG A 336 -11.73 5.31 7.85
CA ARG A 336 -12.24 6.22 6.82
C ARG A 336 -11.11 6.61 5.89
N ILE A 337 -11.42 6.64 4.59
CA ILE A 337 -10.49 7.07 3.56
C ILE A 337 -10.94 8.45 3.09
N ALA A 338 -9.99 9.35 2.89
CA ALA A 338 -10.22 10.64 2.28
C ALA A 338 -9.20 10.90 1.16
N PRO A 339 -9.56 11.66 0.12
CA PRO A 339 -8.61 12.12 -0.87
C PRO A 339 -7.65 13.16 -0.25
N GLN A 340 -6.37 13.08 -0.61
CA GLN A 340 -5.33 14.08 -0.36
C GLN A 340 -4.90 14.68 -1.71
N PHE A 341 -4.69 15.99 -1.72
CA PHE A 341 -4.27 16.74 -2.89
C PHE A 341 -2.73 16.91 -2.87
N PRO A 342 -2.03 16.82 -4.02
CA PRO A 342 -0.59 17.02 -4.09
C PRO A 342 -0.15 18.41 -3.60
N SER A 343 0.94 18.46 -2.82
CA SER A 343 1.46 19.69 -2.20
C SER A 343 1.86 20.81 -3.18
N VAL A 344 2.05 20.49 -4.46
CA VAL A 344 2.53 21.41 -5.51
C VAL A 344 1.40 22.27 -6.10
N ILE A 345 0.12 21.94 -5.84
CA ILE A 345 -1.04 22.70 -6.35
C ILE A 345 -1.37 23.93 -5.49
N LEU A 346 -0.80 24.06 -4.27
CA LEU A 346 -1.35 24.92 -3.21
C LEU A 346 -0.32 25.89 -2.59
N GLU A 347 0.38 26.68 -3.41
CA GLU A 347 1.17 27.82 -2.92
C GLU A 347 0.32 29.10 -2.77
N GLY A 348 -0.89 29.17 -3.33
CA GLY A 348 -1.78 30.35 -3.26
C GLY A 348 -2.74 30.39 -2.06
N TRP A 349 -3.08 29.25 -1.45
CA TRP A 349 -4.21 29.13 -0.50
C TRP A 349 -3.73 28.86 0.94
N ALA A 350 -2.97 29.80 1.49
CA ALA A 350 -2.34 29.64 2.80
C ALA A 350 -3.27 29.82 4.01
N SER A 351 -4.57 30.09 3.84
CA SER A 351 -5.48 30.42 4.95
C SER A 351 -6.32 29.25 5.50
N ASN A 352 -6.57 28.19 4.73
CA ASN A 352 -7.44 27.07 5.15
C ASN A 352 -6.71 25.69 5.17
N ARG A 353 -5.45 25.66 5.62
CA ARG A 353 -4.71 24.39 5.80
C ARG A 353 -4.70 23.90 7.24
N TYR A 354 -5.00 22.62 7.43
CA TYR A 354 -4.41 21.83 8.51
C TYR A 354 -3.13 21.16 8.00
N ASP A 355 -2.13 20.99 8.88
CA ASP A 355 -0.81 20.36 8.64
C ASP A 355 -0.87 18.86 8.21
N SER A 356 -2.05 18.40 7.78
CA SER A 356 -2.42 17.02 7.47
C SER A 356 -2.74 16.75 6.00
N GLY A 357 -2.86 17.78 5.15
CA GLY A 357 -3.22 17.60 3.73
C GLY A 357 -4.69 17.28 3.45
N PHE A 358 -5.58 17.53 4.42
CA PHE A 358 -7.04 17.36 4.29
C PHE A 358 -7.74 18.70 4.02
N TRP A 359 -8.81 18.68 3.20
CA TRP A 359 -9.74 19.80 3.06
C TRP A 359 -10.70 19.91 4.24
N ALA A 360 -11.14 21.14 4.53
CA ALA A 360 -12.10 21.43 5.59
C ALA A 360 -13.52 20.93 5.26
N GLU A 361 -13.88 20.74 3.99
CA GLU A 361 -15.24 20.34 3.57
C GLU A 361 -15.50 18.83 3.60
N THR A 362 -14.46 17.99 3.76
CA THR A 362 -14.65 16.54 4.00
C THR A 362 -15.06 16.23 5.45
N LEU A 363 -15.29 17.26 6.28
CA LEU A 363 -15.41 17.18 7.75
C LEU A 363 -16.82 17.05 8.31
N ASP A 364 -17.89 16.93 7.51
CA ASP A 364 -19.23 16.71 8.08
C ASP A 364 -19.54 15.24 8.41
N ILE A 365 -18.51 14.38 8.45
CA ILE A 365 -18.66 13.00 8.94
C ILE A 365 -18.49 13.01 10.47
N PRO A 366 -19.56 12.80 11.24
CA PRO A 366 -19.47 12.77 12.70
C PRO A 366 -18.57 11.62 13.14
N LEU A 367 -17.74 11.90 14.15
CA LEU A 367 -16.84 10.91 14.72
C LEU A 367 -17.69 9.75 15.32
N PRO A 368 -17.47 8.48 14.92
CA PRO A 368 -18.23 7.36 15.48
C PRO A 368 -18.02 7.27 16.99
N GLU A 369 -19.04 7.02 17.81
CA GLU A 369 -18.82 6.82 19.26
C GLU A 369 -17.84 5.65 19.50
N CYS A 370 -16.64 5.94 19.99
CA CYS A 370 -15.52 5.00 20.01
C CYS A 370 -14.74 5.00 21.34
N GLY A 371 -15.33 4.37 22.36
CA GLY A 371 -14.56 3.84 23.49
C GLY A 371 -13.69 4.84 24.29
N SER A 372 -12.69 4.31 25.00
CA SER A 372 -11.88 5.07 25.97
C SER A 372 -10.75 5.90 25.35
N TYR A 373 -10.37 5.61 24.11
CA TYR A 373 -9.19 6.15 23.42
C TYR A 373 -9.51 7.24 22.40
N GLN A 374 -10.80 7.46 22.12
CA GLN A 374 -11.26 8.45 21.15
C GLN A 374 -10.89 9.89 21.54
N SER A 375 -10.67 10.70 20.50
CA SER A 375 -10.35 12.12 20.57
C SER A 375 -11.57 13.01 20.90
N PRO A 376 -11.35 14.28 21.29
CA PRO A 376 -12.44 15.22 21.63
C PRO A 376 -13.17 15.77 20.43
N ASP A 377 -12.67 15.48 19.23
CA ASP A 377 -13.06 16.17 18.02
C ASP A 377 -14.45 15.73 17.58
N SER A 378 -15.23 16.68 17.05
CA SER A 378 -16.57 16.42 16.49
C SER A 378 -16.51 15.75 15.12
N VAL A 379 -15.38 15.87 14.43
CA VAL A 379 -15.20 15.53 13.02
C VAL A 379 -14.01 14.60 12.81
N VAL A 380 -14.08 13.76 11.78
CA VAL A 380 -13.02 12.81 11.42
C VAL A 380 -11.77 13.54 10.93
N HIS A 381 -10.60 13.21 11.49
CA HIS A 381 -9.32 13.79 11.07
C HIS A 381 -8.14 12.85 11.39
N PRO A 382 -7.03 12.82 10.62
CA PRO A 382 -5.86 11.98 10.91
C PRO A 382 -5.27 12.19 12.30
N LYS A 383 -5.32 13.43 12.80
CA LYS A 383 -4.87 13.76 14.16
C LYS A 383 -5.73 13.12 15.26
N CYS A 384 -6.90 12.54 14.94
CA CYS A 384 -7.66 11.70 15.88
C CYS A 384 -6.91 10.40 16.19
N ASP A 385 -6.24 9.81 15.19
CA ASP A 385 -5.36 8.65 15.40
C ASP A 385 -4.15 9.02 16.26
N VAL A 386 -3.61 10.24 16.08
CA VAL A 386 -2.50 10.74 16.88
C VAL A 386 -2.90 10.88 18.36
N TRP A 387 -4.09 11.41 18.65
CA TRP A 387 -4.63 11.46 20.01
C TRP A 387 -4.73 10.05 20.62
N SER A 388 -5.35 9.14 19.88
CA SER A 388 -5.57 7.75 20.30
C SER A 388 -4.23 7.05 20.58
N PHE A 389 -3.24 7.26 19.71
CA PHE A 389 -1.88 6.76 19.91
C PHE A 389 -1.19 7.42 21.11
N GLY A 390 -1.40 8.72 21.36
CA GLY A 390 -0.90 9.41 22.54
C GLY A 390 -1.42 8.81 23.85
N CYS A 391 -2.70 8.45 23.88
CA CYS A 391 -3.32 7.75 25.02
C CYS A 391 -2.68 6.38 25.27
N ILE A 392 -2.32 5.66 24.20
CA ILE A 392 -1.59 4.37 24.29
C ILE A 392 -0.17 4.60 24.82
N LEU A 393 0.54 5.62 24.31
CA LEU A 393 1.90 5.95 24.77
C LEU A 393 1.97 6.37 26.23
N VAL A 394 0.97 7.08 26.75
CA VAL A 394 0.89 7.38 28.19
C VAL A 394 0.96 6.10 29.03
N ARG A 395 0.16 5.08 28.69
CA ARG A 395 0.14 3.80 29.42
C ARG A 395 1.44 3.01 29.21
N LEU A 396 1.94 2.95 27.98
CA LEU A 396 3.20 2.26 27.69
C LEU A 396 4.41 2.88 28.40
N PHE A 397 4.48 4.21 28.45
CA PHE A 397 5.58 4.89 29.13
C PHE A 397 5.43 4.81 30.64
N ALA A 398 4.20 4.83 31.19
CA ALA A 398 3.97 4.50 32.60
C ALA A 398 4.53 3.12 32.93
N LEU A 399 4.23 2.09 32.12
CA LEU A 399 4.80 0.76 32.26
C LEU A 399 6.34 0.75 32.18
N GLY A 400 6.91 1.48 31.22
CA GLY A 400 8.36 1.53 30.99
C GLY A 400 9.14 2.26 32.08
N PHE A 401 8.54 3.27 32.72
CA PHE A 401 9.13 3.95 33.87
C PHE A 401 9.00 3.13 35.15
N ASP A 402 7.79 2.63 35.42
CA ASP A 402 7.45 1.89 36.63
C ASP A 402 6.20 1.03 36.40
N PRO A 403 6.33 -0.31 36.34
CA PRO A 403 5.19 -1.20 36.17
C PRO A 403 4.08 -1.03 37.22
N ALA A 404 4.41 -0.69 38.47
CA ALA A 404 3.41 -0.39 39.51
C ALA A 404 2.72 0.96 39.29
N GLY A 405 3.42 1.88 38.61
CA GLY A 405 2.92 3.18 38.20
C GLY A 405 1.78 3.12 37.18
N LEU A 406 1.80 2.13 36.26
CA LEU A 406 0.70 1.92 35.31
C LEU A 406 -0.62 1.61 36.02
N GLU A 407 -0.62 0.66 36.97
CA GLU A 407 -1.84 0.29 37.69
C GLU A 407 -2.40 1.48 38.50
N THR A 408 -1.50 2.26 39.11
CA THR A 408 -1.87 3.47 39.83
C THR A 408 -2.49 4.51 38.90
N LEU A 409 -1.93 4.70 37.70
CA LEU A 409 -2.43 5.62 36.69
C LEU A 409 -3.81 5.20 36.18
N ASP A 410 -3.98 3.92 35.81
CA ASP A 410 -5.25 3.38 35.32
C ASP A 410 -6.35 3.50 36.40
N ARG A 411 -6.03 3.21 37.66
CA ARG A 411 -6.98 3.39 38.77
C ARG A 411 -7.33 4.86 39.02
N SER A 412 -6.36 5.77 38.90
CA SER A 412 -6.57 7.20 39.12
C SER A 412 -7.40 7.83 38.00
N ARG A 413 -7.18 7.42 36.75
CA ARG A 413 -7.92 7.88 35.57
C ARG A 413 -9.44 7.65 35.67
N LEU A 414 -9.85 6.65 36.45
CA LEU A 414 -11.24 6.30 36.74
C LEU A 414 -11.88 7.12 37.85
N ARG A 415 -11.13 7.93 38.62
CA ARG A 415 -11.65 8.71 39.76
C ARG A 415 -11.93 10.16 39.39
N ALA A 416 -12.92 10.77 40.03
CA ALA A 416 -13.17 12.20 39.89
C ALA A 416 -12.03 13.05 40.46
N THR A 417 -11.93 14.31 40.01
CA THR A 417 -10.85 15.24 40.37
C THR A 417 -10.71 15.54 41.86
N ASN A 418 -11.80 15.43 42.62
CA ASN A 418 -11.83 15.58 44.07
C ASN A 418 -11.45 14.29 44.82
N GLY A 419 -11.17 13.20 44.10
CA GLY A 419 -10.89 11.89 44.66
C GLY A 419 -12.14 11.13 45.15
N GLU A 420 -13.33 11.74 45.09
CA GLU A 420 -14.59 11.17 45.53
C GLU A 420 -15.45 10.73 44.35
N GLY A 421 -15.79 9.44 44.30
CA GLY A 421 -16.58 8.86 43.21
C GLY A 421 -15.76 8.46 41.97
N PHE A 422 -16.41 7.76 41.05
CA PHE A 422 -15.81 7.23 39.83
C PHE A 422 -16.45 7.86 38.60
N TYR A 423 -15.63 8.12 37.57
CA TYR A 423 -16.15 8.44 36.26
C TYR A 423 -16.90 7.23 35.69
N SER A 424 -18.01 7.49 35.00
CA SER A 424 -18.79 6.46 34.32
C SER A 424 -18.04 5.76 33.18
N HIS A 425 -16.95 6.37 32.69
CA HIS A 425 -16.15 5.87 31.58
C HIS A 425 -14.67 6.14 31.78
N ASP A 426 -13.82 5.31 31.19
CA ASP A 426 -12.37 5.37 31.30
C ASP A 426 -11.70 6.30 30.25
N ARG A 427 -12.41 7.32 29.78
CA ARG A 427 -11.91 8.21 28.71
C ARG A 427 -10.71 9.05 29.15
N PHE A 428 -9.80 9.30 28.21
CA PHE A 428 -8.67 10.23 28.40
C PHE A 428 -9.10 11.71 28.38
N GLN A 429 -10.32 12.01 27.95
CA GLN A 429 -10.91 13.34 27.97
C GLN A 429 -12.14 13.42 28.89
N ARG A 430 -12.46 14.63 29.36
CA ARG A 430 -13.52 14.90 30.34
C ARG A 430 -14.26 16.21 30.01
N ARG A 431 -15.48 16.35 30.54
CA ARG A 431 -16.34 17.57 30.50
C ARG A 431 -16.84 17.96 29.10
N SER A 432 -17.73 18.96 29.07
CA SER A 432 -18.15 19.72 27.90
C SER A 432 -18.07 21.21 28.27
N PRO A 433 -17.16 22.02 27.69
CA PRO A 433 -16.18 21.67 26.66
C PRO A 433 -15.11 20.66 27.14
N PRO A 434 -14.49 19.89 26.23
CA PRO A 434 -13.57 18.82 26.57
C PRO A 434 -12.25 19.33 27.16
N ILE A 435 -11.74 18.64 28.19
CA ILE A 435 -10.42 18.81 28.79
C ILE A 435 -9.69 17.47 28.89
N LEU A 436 -8.36 17.49 29.00
CA LEU A 436 -7.59 16.28 29.28
C LEU A 436 -7.94 15.77 30.69
N ASN A 437 -7.96 14.44 30.88
CA ASN A 437 -8.19 13.85 32.19
C ASN A 437 -7.14 14.39 33.19
N PRO A 438 -7.54 15.05 34.29
CA PRO A 438 -6.59 15.74 35.15
C PRO A 438 -5.55 14.84 35.81
N HIS A 439 -5.85 13.56 36.02
CA HIS A 439 -4.88 12.59 36.52
C HIS A 439 -3.82 12.25 35.46
N VAL A 440 -4.22 12.18 34.18
CA VAL A 440 -3.29 12.01 33.05
C VAL A 440 -2.45 13.27 32.86
N GLU A 441 -3.08 14.44 32.92
CA GLU A 441 -2.38 15.73 32.80
C GLU A 441 -1.34 15.92 33.91
N SER A 442 -1.70 15.65 35.18
CA SER A 442 -0.77 15.69 36.31
C SER A 442 0.38 14.71 36.10
N TRP A 443 0.08 13.47 35.71
CA TRP A 443 1.11 12.47 35.47
C TRP A 443 2.12 12.91 34.41
N ILE A 444 1.67 13.53 33.31
CA ILE A 444 2.54 14.08 32.25
C ILE A 444 3.37 15.26 32.79
N LYS A 445 2.76 16.17 33.56
CA LYS A 445 3.43 17.34 34.17
C LYS A 445 4.51 16.93 35.17
N ASP A 446 4.27 15.86 35.91
CA ASP A 446 5.16 15.39 36.97
C ASP A 446 6.35 14.56 36.46
N LEU A 447 6.37 14.14 35.18
CA LEU A 447 7.44 13.30 34.61
C LEU A 447 8.87 13.80 34.91
N PRO A 448 9.22 15.08 34.67
CA PRO A 448 10.58 15.58 34.88
C PRO A 448 11.00 15.59 36.35
N VAL A 449 10.05 15.65 37.29
CA VAL A 449 10.33 15.66 38.73
C VAL A 449 10.35 14.24 39.28
N LYS A 450 9.33 13.44 38.94
CA LYS A 450 9.11 12.09 39.47
C LYS A 450 10.24 11.14 39.11
N TYR A 451 10.81 11.27 37.89
CA TYR A 451 11.82 10.34 37.38
C TYR A 451 13.20 10.99 37.18
N ALA A 452 13.42 12.19 37.72
CA ALA A 452 14.67 12.95 37.62
C ALA A 452 15.92 12.18 38.08
N ALA A 453 15.74 11.31 39.09
CA ALA A 453 16.84 10.52 39.66
C ALA A 453 17.34 9.42 38.72
N SER A 454 16.49 8.96 37.79
CA SER A 454 16.76 7.77 36.96
C SER A 454 17.02 8.09 35.48
N TYR A 455 16.62 9.28 35.02
CA TYR A 455 16.68 9.67 33.61
C TYR A 455 17.15 11.12 33.43
N GLU A 456 17.73 11.42 32.26
CA GLU A 456 18.17 12.79 31.93
C GLU A 456 17.00 13.77 31.88
N PRO A 457 17.16 15.00 32.43
CA PRO A 457 16.11 16.02 32.41
C PRO A 457 15.59 16.34 31.00
N GLU A 458 16.46 16.45 30.00
CA GLU A 458 16.07 16.75 28.62
C GLU A 458 15.30 15.60 27.97
N PHE A 459 15.58 14.35 28.36
CA PHE A 459 14.85 13.18 27.89
C PHE A 459 13.43 13.15 28.46
N LEU A 460 13.29 13.38 29.76
CA LEU A 460 11.98 13.46 30.43
C LEU A 460 11.15 14.64 29.89
N THR A 461 11.78 15.80 29.71
CA THR A 461 11.15 16.97 29.10
C THR A 461 10.72 16.68 27.66
N GLY A 462 11.52 15.94 26.90
CA GLY A 462 11.17 15.52 25.55
C GLY A 462 9.94 14.59 25.50
N ILE A 463 9.83 13.63 26.43
CA ILE A 463 8.63 12.76 26.55
C ILE A 463 7.41 13.59 26.95
N GLN A 464 7.56 14.49 27.91
CA GLN A 464 6.49 15.39 28.35
C GLN A 464 5.96 16.25 27.18
N GLN A 465 6.86 16.89 26.43
CA GLN A 465 6.49 17.69 25.26
C GLN A 465 5.82 16.86 24.17
N LEU A 466 6.32 15.64 23.91
CA LEU A 466 5.72 14.73 22.94
C LEU A 466 4.28 14.40 23.34
N LEU A 467 4.06 13.89 24.55
CA LEU A 467 2.72 13.49 25.01
C LEU A 467 1.77 14.69 25.09
N GLY A 468 2.24 15.85 25.57
CA GLY A 468 1.47 17.09 25.59
C GLY A 468 1.02 17.52 24.19
N SER A 469 1.92 17.45 23.19
CA SER A 469 1.58 17.79 21.80
C SER A 469 0.66 16.77 21.11
N MET A 470 0.66 15.51 21.53
CA MET A 470 -0.26 14.48 21.00
C MET A 470 -1.65 14.56 21.63
N LEU A 471 -1.73 15.00 22.89
CA LEU A 471 -2.96 15.09 23.69
C LEU A 471 -3.47 16.54 23.82
N ALA A 472 -3.14 17.40 22.86
CA ALA A 472 -3.73 18.73 22.74
C ALA A 472 -5.21 18.60 22.38
N ILE A 473 -6.07 19.28 23.17
CA ILE A 473 -7.53 19.30 22.94
C ILE A 473 -7.83 19.99 21.62
N ASN A 474 -7.20 21.14 21.38
CA ASN A 474 -7.27 21.82 20.10
C ASN A 474 -6.55 21.00 19.03
N ILE A 475 -7.28 20.59 17.99
CA ILE A 475 -6.76 19.77 16.90
C ILE A 475 -5.63 20.46 16.12
N ASN A 476 -5.61 21.79 16.12
CA ASN A 476 -4.59 22.58 15.40
C ASN A 476 -3.24 22.54 16.09
N GLU A 477 -3.23 22.51 17.42
CA GLU A 477 -2.04 22.38 18.25
C GLU A 477 -1.52 20.92 18.28
N ARG A 478 -2.36 19.96 17.88
CA ARG A 478 -2.01 18.54 17.92
C ARG A 478 -0.99 18.18 16.85
N LEU A 479 0.04 17.42 17.23
CA LEU A 479 1.13 17.03 16.35
C LEU A 479 0.65 16.14 15.19
N SER A 480 1.29 16.21 14.03
CA SER A 480 1.08 15.25 12.93
C SER A 480 1.77 13.92 13.20
N ALA A 481 1.34 12.83 12.54
CA ALA A 481 2.00 11.53 12.64
C ALA A 481 3.49 11.58 12.22
N HIS A 482 3.82 12.43 11.24
CA HIS A 482 5.21 12.71 10.86
C HIS A 482 6.00 13.32 12.02
N GLY A 483 5.44 14.35 12.68
CA GLY A 483 6.07 14.98 13.84
C GLY A 483 6.27 14.01 15.01
N VAL A 484 5.30 13.13 15.27
CA VAL A 484 5.40 12.08 16.30
C VAL A 484 6.56 11.13 16.00
N PHE A 485 6.66 10.65 14.75
CA PHE A 485 7.76 9.80 14.32
C PHE A 485 9.13 10.48 14.53
N ALA A 486 9.27 11.74 14.14
CA ALA A 486 10.52 12.50 14.28
C ALA A 486 10.91 12.72 15.76
N LYS A 487 9.96 13.05 16.63
CA LYS A 487 10.20 13.20 18.07
C LYS A 487 10.57 11.87 18.73
N LEU A 488 9.87 10.77 18.42
CA LEU A 488 10.21 9.44 18.94
C LEU A 488 11.59 8.98 18.46
N HIS A 489 11.96 9.26 17.21
CA HIS A 489 13.31 9.00 16.70
C HIS A 489 14.38 9.76 17.49
N THR A 490 14.14 11.03 17.81
CA THR A 490 15.04 11.87 18.61
C THR A 490 15.16 11.39 20.06
N LEU A 491 14.06 10.92 20.66
CA LEU A 491 14.08 10.33 21.99
C LEU A 491 14.84 9.00 22.02
N GLN A 492 14.66 8.17 20.99
CA GLN A 492 15.36 6.88 20.86
C GLN A 492 16.89 7.05 20.82
N SER A 493 17.39 8.03 20.07
CA SER A 493 18.84 8.28 19.95
C SER A 493 19.46 8.80 21.26
N ARG A 494 18.68 9.55 22.05
CA ARG A 494 19.11 10.09 23.35
C ARG A 494 19.03 9.08 24.50
N GLY A 495 18.16 8.08 24.41
CA GLY A 495 17.99 7.05 25.44
C GLY A 495 19.13 6.03 25.56
N ARG A 496 20.07 5.99 24.60
CA ARG A 496 21.27 5.16 24.66
C ARG A 496 22.40 5.92 25.37
N ARG A 497 22.49 5.86 26.71
CA ARG A 497 23.64 6.46 27.41
C ARG A 497 24.95 5.76 27.01
N SER A 498 25.94 6.59 26.68
CA SER A 498 27.36 6.31 26.53
C SER A 498 27.91 5.50 27.72
N SER A 499 28.65 4.43 27.43
CA SER A 499 29.50 3.77 28.41
C SER A 499 30.63 4.73 28.81
N MET A 500 30.45 5.43 29.94
CA MET A 500 31.54 6.12 30.61
C MET A 500 32.46 5.04 31.22
N SER A 501 33.64 4.85 30.63
CA SER A 501 34.77 4.16 31.28
C SER A 501 35.18 4.94 32.54
N PRO A 502 35.52 4.29 33.67
CA PRO A 502 35.92 5.02 34.87
C PRO A 502 37.28 5.67 34.64
N SER A 503 37.33 6.99 34.78
CA SER A 503 38.56 7.75 34.95
C SER A 503 39.08 7.53 36.37
N THR A 504 40.22 6.87 36.50
CA THR A 504 41.09 6.98 37.68
C THR A 504 42.43 7.52 37.22
N THR A 505 42.77 8.70 37.73
CA THR A 505 44.06 9.39 37.51
C THR A 505 44.97 9.15 38.72
N TYR A 506 46.28 9.08 38.41
CA TYR A 506 47.51 9.20 39.23
C TYR A 506 48.22 7.90 39.61
N PRO A 507 49.57 7.92 39.73
CA PRO A 507 50.58 8.60 38.89
C PRO A 507 51.74 7.64 38.49
N ASN A 508 52.63 8.10 37.59
CA ASN A 508 53.89 7.41 37.29
C ASN A 508 54.80 7.35 38.54
N GLU A 509 55.32 6.16 38.84
CA GLU A 509 56.64 6.00 39.46
C GLU A 509 57.33 4.76 38.90
N ASP A 510 58.65 4.92 38.82
CA ASP A 510 59.64 4.21 38.05
C ASP A 510 60.05 2.81 38.59
N LEU A 511 60.71 2.06 37.70
CA LEU A 511 61.80 1.10 37.93
C LEU A 511 61.53 -0.40 38.22
N ASN A 512 62.21 -1.19 37.35
CA ASN A 512 62.87 -2.50 37.55
C ASN A 512 62.14 -3.80 37.17
N LEU A 513 62.51 -4.27 35.96
CA LEU A 513 63.04 -5.61 35.58
C LEU A 513 63.35 -6.62 36.74
N PRO A 514 63.58 -7.94 36.50
CA PRO A 514 63.33 -8.78 35.31
C PRO A 514 62.80 -10.22 35.62
N GLY A 515 62.37 -10.92 34.57
CA GLY A 515 62.86 -12.28 34.26
C GLY A 515 62.23 -13.52 34.93
N GLY A 516 61.89 -14.51 34.10
CA GLY A 516 62.21 -15.91 34.39
C GLY A 516 61.07 -16.93 34.36
N ASN A 517 61.11 -17.74 33.30
CA ASN A 517 60.89 -19.20 33.25
C ASN A 517 59.47 -19.75 33.49
N GLU A 518 58.85 -20.27 32.43
CA GLU A 518 58.90 -21.69 32.00
C GLU A 518 58.16 -22.64 32.95
N LEU A 519 57.06 -23.24 32.46
CA LEU A 519 56.98 -24.69 32.18
C LEU A 519 55.54 -25.08 31.84
N SER A 520 55.37 -25.51 30.59
CA SER A 520 54.24 -26.27 30.08
C SER A 520 54.47 -27.76 30.28
N ILE A 521 53.41 -28.49 30.67
CA ILE A 521 53.18 -29.93 30.44
C ILE A 521 51.67 -30.03 30.21
N GLY A 522 51.07 -30.64 29.17
CA GLY A 522 51.56 -31.38 28.01
C GLY A 522 50.40 -32.22 27.45
N GLY A 523 50.13 -32.12 26.13
CA GLY A 523 49.46 -33.12 25.27
C GLY A 523 47.94 -33.30 25.39
N SER A 524 47.14 -33.57 24.35
CA SER A 524 47.43 -33.88 22.93
C SER A 524 46.14 -33.88 22.10
N GLY A 525 46.23 -33.35 20.87
CA GLY A 525 45.59 -33.85 19.64
C GLY A 525 44.16 -33.41 19.32
N ASP A 526 43.77 -33.14 18.08
CA ASP A 526 44.42 -32.77 16.82
C ASP A 526 43.24 -32.36 15.89
N GLY A 527 43.44 -31.47 14.91
CA GLY A 527 42.36 -31.21 13.93
C GLY A 527 42.32 -29.86 13.23
N THR A 528 43.32 -29.62 12.38
CA THR A 528 43.23 -28.87 11.10
C THR A 528 42.95 -27.36 11.12
N SER A 529 44.07 -26.66 10.95
CA SER A 529 44.30 -25.28 10.56
C SER A 529 43.92 -24.94 9.11
N GLY A 530 43.63 -23.67 8.83
CA GLY A 530 43.65 -23.14 7.47
C GLY A 530 43.24 -21.67 7.33
N ARG A 531 43.87 -20.76 8.08
CA ARG A 531 43.77 -19.31 7.95
C ARG A 531 44.74 -18.84 6.85
N SER A 532 44.33 -17.99 5.91
CA SER A 532 45.19 -16.88 5.47
C SER A 532 44.44 -15.84 4.62
N MET A 533 44.66 -14.58 4.99
CA MET A 533 44.50 -13.39 4.16
C MET A 533 45.47 -13.43 2.97
N TYR A 534 45.13 -12.76 1.86
CA TYR A 534 45.80 -11.54 1.37
C TYR A 534 45.27 -11.15 -0.01
N SER A 535 45.48 -9.87 -0.30
CA SER A 535 45.01 -9.04 -1.38
C SER A 535 45.85 -9.11 -2.66
N ARG A 536 45.27 -8.53 -3.73
CA ARG A 536 45.86 -7.96 -4.97
C ARG A 536 46.18 -8.87 -6.18
N ARG A 537 45.46 -8.53 -7.27
CA ARG A 537 45.86 -8.26 -8.66
C ARG A 537 46.82 -9.26 -9.34
N LEU A 538 46.40 -9.76 -10.52
CA LEU A 538 47.07 -9.51 -11.81
C LEU A 538 46.20 -9.99 -12.99
N ARG A 539 46.65 -9.65 -14.19
CA ARG A 539 45.92 -9.36 -15.44
C ARG A 539 46.30 -10.40 -16.53
N SER A 540 45.35 -10.69 -17.43
CA SER A 540 45.46 -11.14 -18.85
C SER A 540 46.24 -12.40 -19.27
N GLU A 541 45.57 -13.25 -20.09
CA GLU A 541 46.01 -13.91 -21.36
C GLU A 541 44.82 -14.78 -21.89
N VAL A 542 44.07 -14.40 -22.94
CA VAL A 542 44.19 -14.60 -24.41
C VAL A 542 44.06 -16.06 -24.93
N GLY A 543 42.83 -16.42 -25.37
CA GLY A 543 42.41 -17.15 -26.60
C GLY A 543 42.74 -18.65 -26.83
N PRO A 544 42.11 -19.36 -27.82
CA PRO A 544 41.11 -18.88 -28.81
C PRO A 544 39.92 -19.84 -29.18
N ASN A 545 38.95 -19.24 -29.91
CA ASN A 545 38.09 -19.73 -31.02
C ASN A 545 36.74 -20.47 -30.84
N ASP A 546 35.71 -19.80 -31.41
CA ASP A 546 34.66 -20.21 -32.38
C ASP A 546 33.61 -21.29 -31.98
N ASN A 547 32.31 -21.20 -32.29
CA ASN A 547 31.54 -20.33 -33.21
C ASN A 547 30.02 -20.45 -32.96
N THR A 548 29.25 -19.52 -33.56
CA THR A 548 27.79 -19.48 -33.82
C THR A 548 26.87 -18.68 -32.86
N GLN A 549 26.66 -17.40 -33.21
CA GLN A 549 25.49 -16.58 -32.83
C GLN A 549 24.82 -16.03 -34.10
N SER A 550 23.49 -16.05 -34.11
CA SER A 550 22.60 -15.41 -35.10
C SER A 550 21.91 -14.20 -34.45
N SER A 551 22.33 -13.00 -34.89
CA SER A 551 21.58 -11.78 -35.27
C SER A 551 20.25 -11.38 -34.59
N VAL A 552 20.18 -10.10 -34.16
CA VAL A 552 19.25 -9.00 -34.60
C VAL A 552 19.57 -7.70 -33.80
N PRO A 553 19.34 -6.47 -34.33
CA PRO A 553 20.36 -5.40 -34.43
C PRO A 553 20.22 -4.18 -33.49
N ILE A 554 21.33 -3.43 -33.40
CA ILE A 554 21.54 -2.16 -32.68
C ILE A 554 21.46 -0.98 -33.70
N PRO A 555 20.86 0.19 -33.37
CA PRO A 555 20.74 1.31 -34.31
C PRO A 555 22.08 2.03 -34.59
N GLU A 556 22.20 2.51 -35.82
CA GLU A 556 23.38 3.10 -36.46
C GLU A 556 23.90 4.41 -35.82
N ARG A 557 25.23 4.56 -35.82
CA ARG A 557 25.94 5.82 -35.54
C ARG A 557 25.92 6.72 -36.78
N ILE A 558 25.53 7.99 -36.58
CA ILE A 558 25.64 9.07 -37.57
C ILE A 558 27.10 9.55 -37.68
N PRO A 559 27.60 10.02 -38.86
CA PRO A 559 29.03 10.20 -39.12
C PRO A 559 29.57 11.52 -38.55
N THR A 560 30.73 11.47 -37.87
CA THR A 560 31.48 12.67 -37.46
C THR A 560 32.44 13.11 -38.58
N GLY A 561 32.23 14.30 -39.13
CA GLY A 561 33.19 14.99 -40.00
C GLY A 561 34.46 15.47 -39.26
N PRO A 562 35.48 15.98 -39.98
CA PRO A 562 36.84 16.15 -39.45
C PRO A 562 36.93 17.29 -38.44
N ARG A 563 37.54 16.99 -37.28
CA ARG A 563 37.81 17.93 -36.18
C ARG A 563 39.00 18.83 -36.51
N HIS A 564 38.80 20.14 -36.48
CA HIS A 564 39.88 21.13 -36.32
C HIS A 564 40.11 21.43 -34.82
N PRO A 565 41.33 21.80 -34.37
CA PRO A 565 41.61 21.99 -32.96
C PRO A 565 41.23 23.41 -32.52
N GLY A 566 39.94 23.63 -32.27
CA GLY A 566 39.42 24.74 -31.49
C GLY A 566 39.41 24.39 -29.99
N ARG A 567 39.65 25.37 -29.12
CA ARG A 567 39.74 25.19 -27.67
C ARG A 567 38.33 24.92 -27.11
N PHE A 568 37.99 23.66 -26.82
CA PHE A 568 36.69 23.28 -26.24
C PHE A 568 36.50 23.94 -24.87
N LEU A 569 35.39 24.64 -24.69
CA LEU A 569 34.95 25.13 -23.38
C LEU A 569 34.28 23.99 -22.62
N SER A 570 34.65 23.79 -21.36
CA SER A 570 34.00 22.80 -20.50
C SER A 570 32.54 23.19 -20.25
N VAL A 571 31.62 22.23 -20.40
CA VAL A 571 30.19 22.43 -20.13
C VAL A 571 29.93 22.93 -18.71
N GLY A 572 30.75 22.55 -17.71
CA GLY A 572 30.62 23.02 -16.33
C GLY A 572 30.87 24.52 -16.16
N VAL A 573 31.72 25.12 -17.01
CA VAL A 573 31.90 26.58 -17.06
C VAL A 573 30.64 27.24 -17.64
N LEU A 574 30.05 26.65 -18.68
CA LEU A 574 28.79 27.13 -19.23
C LEU A 574 27.64 27.01 -18.21
N VAL A 575 27.48 25.87 -17.54
CA VAL A 575 26.42 25.63 -16.55
C VAL A 575 26.55 26.53 -15.33
N SER A 576 27.75 26.71 -14.79
CA SER A 576 27.98 27.67 -13.69
C SER A 576 27.68 29.11 -14.11
N THR A 577 27.98 29.48 -15.36
CA THR A 577 27.64 30.79 -15.93
C THR A 577 26.14 30.93 -16.18
N ILE A 578 25.45 29.86 -16.60
CA ILE A 578 23.98 29.85 -16.72
C ILE A 578 23.36 30.07 -15.35
N LYS A 579 23.82 29.39 -14.30
CA LYS A 579 23.28 29.53 -12.94
C LYS A 579 23.51 30.92 -12.36
N ASN A 580 24.75 31.42 -12.42
CA ASN A 580 25.19 32.55 -11.61
C ASN A 580 25.56 33.82 -12.41
N GLY A 581 25.76 33.70 -13.73
CA GLY A 581 26.23 34.78 -14.61
C GLY A 581 25.11 35.55 -15.33
N THR A 582 25.53 36.56 -16.11
CA THR A 582 24.63 37.38 -16.94
C THR A 582 24.41 36.77 -18.32
N LEU A 583 23.37 37.20 -19.04
CA LEU A 583 23.15 36.78 -20.44
C LEU A 583 24.38 37.02 -21.32
N LYS A 584 25.10 38.13 -21.12
CA LYS A 584 26.31 38.45 -21.89
C LYS A 584 27.43 37.43 -21.65
N ASP A 585 27.57 36.96 -20.41
CA ASP A 585 28.59 35.96 -20.06
C ASP A 585 28.26 34.60 -20.68
N VAL A 586 26.98 34.22 -20.66
CA VAL A 586 26.50 32.99 -21.34
C VAL A 586 26.71 33.09 -22.85
N LEU A 587 26.36 34.22 -23.47
CA LEU A 587 26.59 34.43 -24.91
C LEU A 587 28.09 34.39 -25.28
N ASN A 588 28.96 34.91 -24.42
CA ASN A 588 30.41 34.80 -24.60
C ASN A 588 30.88 33.34 -24.50
N CYS A 589 30.34 32.56 -23.56
CA CYS A 589 30.64 31.12 -23.46
C CYS A 589 30.20 30.37 -24.72
N LEU A 590 29.05 30.71 -25.29
CA LEU A 590 28.50 30.10 -26.52
C LEU A 590 29.23 30.53 -27.82
N GLN A 591 30.21 31.44 -27.75
CA GLN A 591 31.11 31.73 -28.87
C GLN A 591 32.20 30.66 -29.02
N ALA A 592 32.53 29.92 -27.96
CA ALA A 592 33.45 28.79 -28.00
C ALA A 592 32.73 27.50 -28.45
N GLU A 593 33.48 26.51 -28.92
CA GLU A 593 32.95 25.17 -29.14
C GLU A 593 32.69 24.50 -27.78
N VAL A 594 31.42 24.16 -27.51
CA VAL A 594 30.96 23.50 -26.28
C VAL A 594 29.92 22.45 -26.65
N ASP A 595 29.97 21.28 -26.02
CA ASP A 595 28.95 20.26 -26.17
C ASP A 595 27.74 20.62 -25.30
N LEU A 596 26.65 21.05 -25.93
CA LEU A 596 25.41 21.42 -25.24
C LEU A 596 24.62 20.21 -24.73
N GLU A 597 25.05 19.00 -25.11
CA GLU A 597 24.43 17.75 -24.74
C GLU A 597 25.21 16.97 -23.66
N GLU A 598 26.34 17.52 -23.22
CA GLU A 598 27.05 17.02 -22.05
C GLU A 598 26.28 17.38 -20.77
N ILE A 599 26.22 16.43 -19.84
CA ILE A 599 25.52 16.59 -18.56
C ILE A 599 26.49 17.14 -17.52
N ASP A 600 26.09 18.21 -16.83
CA ASP A 600 26.82 18.79 -15.71
C ASP A 600 25.87 19.18 -14.58
N ASP A 601 26.26 18.86 -13.35
CA ASP A 601 25.39 18.92 -12.17
C ASP A 601 24.04 18.21 -12.41
N ASN A 602 24.12 16.98 -12.92
CA ASN A 602 23.03 16.06 -13.25
C ASN A 602 22.06 16.52 -14.34
N GLU A 603 22.24 17.69 -14.96
CA GLU A 603 21.33 18.21 -15.99
C GLU A 603 22.07 18.77 -17.21
N ARG A 604 21.34 18.94 -18.31
CA ARG A 604 21.86 19.59 -19.53
C ARG A 604 21.78 21.12 -19.42
N PRO A 605 22.65 21.89 -20.09
CA PRO A 605 22.59 23.35 -20.15
C PRO A 605 21.19 23.92 -20.46
N LEU A 606 20.45 23.29 -21.38
CA LEU A 606 19.08 23.70 -21.73
C LEU A 606 18.12 23.56 -20.55
N ILE A 607 18.22 22.47 -19.78
CA ILE A 607 17.40 22.23 -18.59
C ILE A 607 17.73 23.26 -17.50
N HIS A 608 19.01 23.55 -17.24
CA HIS A 608 19.41 24.61 -16.30
C HIS A 608 18.85 25.99 -16.70
N ALA A 609 18.83 26.30 -18.00
CA ALA A 609 18.28 27.56 -18.50
C ALA A 609 16.75 27.66 -18.32
N ILE A 610 16.03 26.57 -18.54
CA ILE A 610 14.58 26.46 -18.29
C ILE A 610 14.29 26.54 -16.79
N GLN A 611 15.07 25.84 -15.96
CA GLN A 611 14.98 25.89 -14.49
C GLN A 611 15.19 27.31 -13.95
N LYS A 612 16.14 28.06 -14.51
CA LYS A 612 16.35 29.50 -14.23
C LYS A 612 15.22 30.40 -14.74
N GLY A 613 14.40 29.93 -15.68
CA GLY A 613 13.30 30.72 -16.28
C GLY A 613 13.79 31.79 -17.25
N SER A 614 15.01 31.68 -17.79
CA SER A 614 15.60 32.73 -18.63
C SER A 614 15.36 32.46 -20.12
N ALA A 615 14.25 32.97 -20.66
CA ALA A 615 13.91 32.85 -22.08
C ALA A 615 15.03 33.31 -23.04
N PRO A 616 15.78 34.41 -22.78
CA PRO A 616 16.90 34.79 -23.64
C PRO A 616 18.05 33.77 -23.68
N ILE A 617 18.32 33.09 -22.56
CA ILE A 617 19.34 32.03 -22.51
C ILE A 617 18.84 30.78 -23.23
N VAL A 618 17.57 30.40 -23.02
CA VAL A 618 16.94 29.29 -23.75
C VAL A 618 16.99 29.52 -25.26
N GLU A 619 16.63 30.72 -25.72
CA GLU A 619 16.71 31.08 -27.14
C GLU A 619 18.14 30.99 -27.67
N ALA A 620 19.14 31.45 -26.91
CA ALA A 620 20.55 31.39 -27.31
C ALA A 620 21.06 29.95 -27.43
N LEU A 621 20.67 29.06 -26.51
CA LEU A 621 21.03 27.64 -26.55
C LEU A 621 20.34 26.91 -27.72
N LEU A 622 19.05 27.16 -27.95
CA LEU A 622 18.32 26.58 -29.08
C LEU A 622 18.84 27.08 -30.45
N LYS A 623 19.29 28.34 -30.54
CA LYS A 623 19.98 28.88 -31.75
C LYS A 623 21.35 28.22 -32.00
N LYS A 624 21.91 27.53 -31.01
CA LYS A 624 23.14 26.74 -31.10
C LYS A 624 22.86 25.24 -31.19
N ASP A 625 21.65 24.88 -31.65
CA ASP A 625 21.22 23.51 -31.91
C ASP A 625 21.15 22.60 -30.66
N ALA A 626 20.92 23.17 -29.47
CA ALA A 626 20.57 22.38 -28.30
C ALA A 626 19.27 21.60 -28.54
N ASN A 627 19.26 20.31 -28.21
CA ASN A 627 18.15 19.42 -28.51
C ASN A 627 16.98 19.62 -27.52
N PRO A 628 15.80 20.09 -27.99
CA PRO A 628 14.66 20.35 -27.12
C PRO A 628 13.89 19.07 -26.69
N GLU A 629 14.29 17.90 -27.17
CA GLU A 629 13.62 16.61 -26.88
C GLU A 629 14.31 15.78 -25.80
N LEU A 630 15.50 16.18 -25.32
CA LEU A 630 16.22 15.41 -24.33
C LEU A 630 15.70 15.74 -22.92
N PRO A 631 15.20 14.74 -22.17
CA PRO A 631 14.55 14.98 -20.89
C PRO A 631 15.57 15.37 -19.81
N ALA A 632 15.06 16.00 -18.77
CA ALA A 632 15.78 16.22 -17.51
C ALA A 632 16.04 14.88 -16.78
N SER A 633 16.88 14.93 -15.74
CA SER A 633 17.25 13.74 -14.96
C SER A 633 16.07 13.03 -14.29
N ASP A 634 15.00 13.77 -14.00
CA ASP A 634 13.75 13.24 -13.42
C ASP A 634 12.77 12.70 -14.48
N GLY A 635 13.17 12.68 -15.75
CA GLY A 635 12.38 12.19 -16.87
C GLY A 635 11.42 13.22 -17.48
N GLN A 636 11.33 14.46 -16.97
CA GLN A 636 10.48 15.49 -17.57
C GLN A 636 11.03 16.01 -18.90
N SER A 637 10.16 16.22 -19.89
CA SER A 637 10.56 16.88 -21.15
C SER A 637 10.83 18.37 -20.92
N PRO A 638 11.72 19.01 -21.72
CA PRO A 638 11.94 20.45 -21.65
C PRO A 638 10.64 21.27 -21.82
N LEU A 639 9.74 20.81 -22.69
CA LEU A 639 8.44 21.43 -22.91
C LEU A 639 7.55 21.36 -21.66
N ASN A 640 7.44 20.20 -21.01
CA ASN A 640 6.64 20.06 -19.78
C ASN A 640 7.24 20.86 -18.62
N LEU A 641 8.56 20.95 -18.50
CA LEU A 641 9.20 21.83 -17.50
C LEU A 641 8.88 23.31 -17.70
N ALA A 642 8.81 23.77 -18.95
CA ALA A 642 8.41 25.12 -19.28
C ALA A 642 6.92 25.39 -18.97
N ILE A 643 6.07 24.39 -19.21
CA ILE A 643 4.63 24.42 -18.89
C ILE A 643 4.40 24.48 -17.38
N CYS A 644 5.06 23.62 -16.60
CA CYS A 644 4.96 23.64 -15.12
C CYS A 644 5.43 24.97 -14.50
N LYS A 645 6.25 25.74 -15.21
CA LYS A 645 6.69 27.08 -14.80
C LYS A 645 5.78 28.22 -15.28
N GLY A 646 4.74 27.93 -16.07
CA GLY A 646 3.87 28.94 -16.65
C GLY A 646 4.56 29.87 -17.66
N SER A 647 5.72 29.49 -18.21
CA SER A 647 6.50 30.37 -19.08
C SER A 647 6.10 30.22 -20.55
N LEU A 648 5.06 30.96 -20.97
CA LEU A 648 4.59 30.98 -22.37
C LEU A 648 5.71 31.31 -23.36
N THR A 649 6.60 32.24 -23.02
CA THR A 649 7.73 32.62 -23.89
C THR A 649 8.68 31.44 -24.13
N ILE A 650 8.99 30.64 -23.10
CA ILE A 650 9.85 29.46 -23.25
C ILE A 650 9.14 28.36 -24.02
N VAL A 651 7.84 28.15 -23.79
CA VAL A 651 7.01 27.20 -24.55
C VAL A 651 7.06 27.53 -26.06
N LYS A 652 6.82 28.79 -26.44
CA LYS A 652 6.92 29.24 -27.83
C LYS A 652 8.29 28.97 -28.44
N LEU A 653 9.36 29.21 -27.68
CA LEU A 653 10.74 28.95 -28.14
C LEU A 653 11.00 27.46 -28.40
N LEU A 654 10.55 26.59 -27.49
CA LEU A 654 10.71 25.14 -27.62
C LEU A 654 9.89 24.56 -28.77
N LEU A 655 8.64 25.00 -28.94
CA LEU A 655 7.79 24.59 -30.07
C LEU A 655 8.37 25.06 -31.40
N LYS A 656 8.90 26.30 -31.46
CA LYS A 656 9.63 26.80 -32.64
C LYS A 656 10.89 25.99 -32.95
N ALA A 657 11.53 25.43 -31.92
CA ALA A 657 12.65 24.49 -32.06
C ALA A 657 12.21 23.05 -32.37
N LYS A 658 10.94 22.82 -32.69
CA LYS A 658 10.33 21.51 -33.01
C LYS A 658 10.27 20.53 -31.84
N ALA A 659 10.11 21.02 -30.61
CA ALA A 659 9.72 20.16 -29.50
C ALA A 659 8.38 19.45 -29.80
N SER A 660 8.25 18.20 -29.39
CA SER A 660 7.07 17.38 -29.61
C SER A 660 5.90 17.86 -28.74
N VAL A 661 4.87 18.39 -29.41
CA VAL A 661 3.68 18.98 -28.78
C VAL A 661 2.82 17.97 -28.03
N ASN A 662 2.91 16.67 -28.38
CA ASN A 662 2.11 15.59 -27.80
C ASN A 662 2.92 14.59 -26.95
N ARG A 663 4.21 14.86 -26.71
CA ARG A 663 5.06 13.93 -25.97
C ARG A 663 4.65 13.85 -24.50
N LEU A 664 4.39 12.62 -24.06
CA LEU A 664 3.92 12.34 -22.71
C LEU A 664 4.98 12.72 -21.66
N SER A 665 4.52 13.28 -20.54
CA SER A 665 5.30 13.55 -19.35
C SER A 665 5.70 12.26 -18.63
N LYS A 666 6.53 12.37 -17.58
CA LYS A 666 6.85 11.22 -16.71
C LYS A 666 5.62 10.62 -16.02
N ASP A 667 4.59 11.43 -15.84
CA ASP A 667 3.30 11.05 -15.26
C ASP A 667 2.30 10.59 -16.34
N ASN A 668 2.82 10.28 -17.54
CA ASN A 668 2.07 9.81 -18.70
C ASN A 668 0.98 10.79 -19.14
N ARG A 669 1.21 12.12 -19.08
CA ARG A 669 0.24 13.17 -19.49
C ARG A 669 0.69 13.91 -20.74
N THR A 670 -0.24 14.33 -21.60
CA THR A 670 0.11 15.22 -22.72
C THR A 670 0.48 16.63 -22.22
N PRO A 671 1.31 17.39 -22.95
CA PRO A 671 1.62 18.78 -22.59
C PRO A 671 0.36 19.65 -22.46
N LEU A 672 -0.66 19.38 -23.27
CA LEU A 672 -1.97 20.06 -23.20
C LEU A 672 -2.72 19.72 -21.90
N MET A 673 -2.71 18.46 -21.45
CA MET A 673 -3.27 18.09 -20.14
C MET A 673 -2.53 18.76 -18.99
N GLU A 674 -1.21 18.88 -19.07
CA GLU A 674 -0.41 19.55 -18.04
C GLU A 674 -0.67 21.06 -18.00
N ALA A 675 -0.85 21.70 -19.16
CA ALA A 675 -1.21 23.11 -19.26
C ALA A 675 -2.65 23.38 -18.76
N ALA A 676 -3.59 22.48 -19.08
CA ALA A 676 -4.96 22.52 -18.57
C ALA A 676 -5.00 22.34 -17.05
N ARG A 677 -4.28 21.33 -16.53
CA ARG A 677 -4.11 21.10 -15.09
C ARG A 677 -3.45 22.28 -14.38
N ALA A 678 -2.58 23.05 -15.05
CA ALA A 678 -1.93 24.21 -14.46
C ALA A 678 -2.71 25.53 -14.65
N GLY A 679 -3.84 25.52 -15.38
CA GLY A 679 -4.66 26.71 -15.63
C GLY A 679 -4.01 27.76 -16.53
N HIS A 680 -3.06 27.37 -17.39
CA HIS A 680 -2.31 28.33 -18.22
C HIS A 680 -2.98 28.58 -19.58
N ALA A 681 -4.05 29.37 -19.62
CA ALA A 681 -4.85 29.65 -20.83
C ALA A 681 -4.00 30.04 -22.05
N GLY A 682 -3.02 30.95 -21.88
CA GLY A 682 -2.13 31.36 -22.96
C GLY A 682 -1.23 30.24 -23.51
N ILE A 683 -0.85 29.27 -22.66
CA ILE A 683 -0.06 28.09 -23.07
C ILE A 683 -0.96 27.07 -23.76
N ILE A 684 -2.18 26.88 -23.27
CA ILE A 684 -3.19 26.00 -23.89
C ILE A 684 -3.46 26.45 -25.32
N LEU A 685 -3.71 27.75 -25.55
CA LEU A 685 -3.91 28.30 -26.89
C LEU A 685 -2.71 28.04 -27.80
N GLU A 686 -1.50 28.30 -27.32
CA GLU A 686 -0.28 28.08 -28.12
C GLU A 686 -0.07 26.60 -28.47
N LEU A 687 -0.34 25.68 -27.54
CA LEU A 687 -0.25 24.23 -27.77
C LEU A 687 -1.30 23.79 -28.80
N LEU A 688 -2.55 24.24 -28.68
CA LEU A 688 -3.62 23.93 -29.63
C LEU A 688 -3.30 24.49 -31.03
N ASP A 689 -2.82 25.74 -31.11
CA ASP A 689 -2.42 26.36 -32.38
C ASP A 689 -1.18 25.67 -32.98
N SER A 690 -0.37 25.01 -32.15
CA SER A 690 0.76 24.18 -32.56
C SER A 690 0.40 22.72 -32.86
N GLY A 691 -0.89 22.37 -32.88
CA GLY A 691 -1.38 21.04 -33.24
C GLY A 691 -1.42 20.02 -32.10
N ALA A 692 -1.54 20.46 -30.85
CA ALA A 692 -1.74 19.55 -29.72
C ALA A 692 -3.04 18.74 -29.89
N GLU A 693 -2.97 17.43 -29.64
CA GLU A 693 -4.14 16.58 -29.66
C GLU A 693 -4.98 16.81 -28.39
N CYS A 694 -6.21 17.26 -28.58
CA CYS A 694 -7.11 17.64 -27.50
C CYS A 694 -8.13 16.56 -27.12
N GLU A 695 -8.41 15.62 -28.01
CA GLU A 695 -9.37 14.51 -27.78
C GLU A 695 -8.73 13.25 -27.16
N VAL A 696 -7.48 13.36 -26.67
CA VAL A 696 -6.75 12.22 -26.08
C VAL A 696 -7.30 11.91 -24.70
N PHE A 697 -7.58 10.62 -24.46
CA PHE A 697 -7.92 10.10 -23.15
C PHE A 697 -6.73 9.38 -22.51
N ILE A 698 -6.48 9.68 -21.24
CA ILE A 698 -5.55 8.96 -20.40
C ILE A 698 -6.34 8.42 -19.21
N GLY A 699 -6.49 7.09 -19.16
CA GLY A 699 -7.53 6.47 -18.36
C GLY A 699 -8.91 6.88 -18.87
N ARG A 700 -9.75 7.44 -17.98
CA ARG A 700 -11.09 7.93 -18.32
C ARG A 700 -11.15 9.44 -18.62
N TRP A 701 -10.02 10.16 -18.52
CA TRP A 701 -10.01 11.63 -18.50
C TRP A 701 -9.26 12.22 -19.71
N ASN A 702 -9.74 13.36 -20.21
CA ASN A 702 -9.11 14.18 -21.24
C ASN A 702 -8.68 15.55 -20.68
N CYS A 703 -8.05 16.41 -21.47
CA CYS A 703 -7.55 17.71 -20.98
C CYS A 703 -8.63 18.64 -20.41
N LEU A 704 -9.89 18.55 -20.85
CA LEU A 704 -11.01 19.31 -20.28
C LEU A 704 -11.36 18.86 -18.87
N HIS A 705 -11.32 17.56 -18.56
CA HIS A 705 -11.49 17.07 -17.18
C HIS A 705 -10.43 17.67 -16.25
N TRP A 706 -9.18 17.75 -16.74
CA TRP A 706 -8.07 18.34 -15.98
C TRP A 706 -8.18 19.85 -15.80
N ALA A 707 -8.80 20.56 -16.75
CA ALA A 707 -9.12 21.97 -16.61
C ALA A 707 -10.19 22.18 -15.54
N VAL A 708 -11.34 21.50 -15.68
CA VAL A 708 -12.52 21.68 -14.82
C VAL A 708 -12.28 21.25 -13.36
N CYS A 709 -11.51 20.19 -13.13
CA CYS A 709 -11.21 19.70 -11.78
C CYS A 709 -10.13 20.53 -11.03
N ASN A 710 -9.55 21.56 -11.66
CA ASN A 710 -8.65 22.49 -10.98
C ASN A 710 -9.44 23.73 -10.53
N THR A 711 -9.35 24.08 -9.26
CA THR A 711 -10.09 25.20 -8.64
C THR A 711 -9.63 26.60 -9.06
N HIS A 712 -8.62 26.68 -9.94
CA HIS A 712 -8.16 27.90 -10.62
C HIS A 712 -8.63 28.02 -12.07
N CYS A 713 -9.64 27.23 -12.46
CA CYS A 713 -10.20 27.33 -13.80
C CYS A 713 -11.00 28.64 -13.94
N GLU A 714 -10.29 29.72 -14.23
CA GLU A 714 -10.89 30.96 -14.71
C GLU A 714 -11.68 30.67 -15.99
N ALA A 715 -12.76 31.42 -16.23
CA ALA A 715 -13.62 31.25 -17.40
C ALA A 715 -12.82 31.31 -18.72
N ASP A 716 -11.66 31.97 -18.71
CA ASP A 716 -10.74 32.07 -19.84
C ASP A 716 -10.18 30.71 -20.29
N VAL A 717 -9.79 29.81 -19.37
CA VAL A 717 -9.25 28.47 -19.65
C VAL A 717 -10.31 27.62 -20.33
N ILE A 718 -11.53 27.59 -19.80
CA ILE A 718 -12.64 26.86 -20.41
C ILE A 718 -12.99 27.43 -21.78
N GLN A 719 -12.98 28.76 -21.91
CA GLN A 719 -13.23 29.43 -23.18
C GLN A 719 -12.16 29.11 -24.24
N THR A 720 -10.91 28.83 -23.85
CA THR A 720 -9.87 28.42 -24.83
C THR A 720 -10.20 27.12 -25.57
N PHE A 721 -11.02 26.25 -24.97
CA PHE A 721 -11.46 24.98 -25.57
C PHE A 721 -12.81 25.08 -26.28
N ASN A 722 -13.56 26.18 -26.10
CA ASN A 722 -14.87 26.38 -26.72
C ASN A 722 -14.74 26.39 -28.25
N GLY A 723 -15.53 25.54 -28.92
CA GLY A 723 -15.48 25.35 -30.37
C GLY A 723 -14.27 24.55 -30.89
N ARG A 724 -13.37 24.10 -30.01
CA ARG A 724 -12.22 23.24 -30.34
C ARG A 724 -12.36 21.80 -29.82
N MET A 725 -13.22 21.59 -28.81
CA MET A 725 -13.51 20.28 -28.23
C MET A 725 -15.00 20.10 -27.94
N ASP A 726 -15.44 18.85 -27.92
CA ASP A 726 -16.74 18.46 -27.36
C ASP A 726 -16.64 18.33 -25.83
N PHE A 727 -17.53 19.02 -25.12
CA PHE A 727 -17.60 19.07 -23.67
C PHE A 727 -18.35 17.88 -23.08
N ASP A 728 -19.15 17.16 -23.87
CA ASP A 728 -19.85 15.94 -23.47
C ASP A 728 -19.10 14.65 -23.87
N MET A 729 -17.81 14.78 -24.21
CA MET A 729 -17.02 13.66 -24.70
C MET A 729 -16.82 12.56 -23.64
N THR A 730 -17.11 11.32 -24.04
CA THR A 730 -16.92 10.13 -23.22
C THR A 730 -15.70 9.31 -23.69
N PRO A 731 -15.05 8.56 -22.78
CA PRO A 731 -13.92 7.72 -23.16
C PRO A 731 -14.39 6.57 -24.08
N PRO A 732 -13.57 6.16 -25.05
CA PRO A 732 -13.91 5.06 -25.95
C PRO A 732 -14.10 3.74 -25.17
N GLY A 733 -15.21 3.05 -25.44
CA GLY A 733 -15.53 1.74 -24.83
C GLY A 733 -16.34 1.79 -23.53
N LEU A 734 -16.88 2.96 -23.16
CA LEU A 734 -17.82 3.09 -22.03
C LEU A 734 -19.10 2.29 -22.32
N ARG A 735 -19.56 1.48 -21.36
CA ARG A 735 -20.82 0.73 -21.44
C ARG A 735 -21.97 1.60 -20.91
N ASP A 736 -23.17 1.45 -21.47
CA ASP A 736 -24.37 2.23 -21.06
C ASP A 736 -24.72 2.11 -19.57
N SER A 737 -24.20 1.11 -18.85
CA SER A 737 -24.40 0.92 -17.41
C SER A 737 -23.37 1.63 -16.52
N ASP A 738 -22.29 2.16 -17.09
CA ASP A 738 -21.20 2.79 -16.34
C ASP A 738 -21.50 4.28 -16.18
N SER A 739 -21.84 4.71 -14.96
CA SER A 739 -21.95 6.14 -14.63
C SER A 739 -20.60 6.83 -14.89
N PHE A 740 -20.61 7.88 -15.72
CA PHE A 740 -19.44 8.65 -16.10
C PHE A 740 -19.80 10.13 -16.19
N ALA A 741 -19.16 10.96 -15.38
CA ALA A 741 -19.33 12.40 -15.44
C ALA A 741 -18.52 12.97 -16.61
N THR A 742 -19.20 13.56 -17.59
CA THR A 742 -18.56 14.28 -18.69
C THR A 742 -17.90 15.58 -18.18
N PRO A 743 -16.96 16.18 -18.92
CA PRO A 743 -16.42 17.49 -18.56
C PRO A 743 -17.50 18.54 -18.36
N LEU A 744 -18.57 18.51 -19.16
CA LEU A 744 -19.73 19.40 -19.02
C LEU A 744 -20.45 19.17 -17.70
N MET A 745 -20.74 17.92 -17.35
CA MET A 745 -21.40 17.58 -16.08
C MET A 745 -20.58 18.08 -14.87
N LEU A 746 -19.26 17.86 -14.90
CA LEU A 746 -18.35 18.34 -13.85
C LEU A 746 -18.30 19.87 -13.78
N HIS A 747 -18.32 20.55 -14.92
CA HIS A 747 -18.29 22.02 -14.97
C HIS A 747 -19.60 22.63 -14.44
N VAL A 748 -20.73 22.05 -14.82
CA VAL A 748 -22.05 22.43 -14.31
C VAL A 748 -22.13 22.21 -12.80
N ALA A 749 -21.71 21.04 -12.30
CA ALA A 749 -21.67 20.76 -10.86
C ALA A 749 -20.79 21.76 -10.10
N HIS A 750 -19.58 22.07 -10.62
CA HIS A 750 -18.68 23.04 -10.01
C HIS A 750 -19.28 24.47 -10.00
N ALA A 751 -19.97 24.87 -11.05
CA ALA A 751 -20.64 26.18 -11.09
C ALA A 751 -21.81 26.29 -10.12
N TYR A 752 -22.59 25.22 -9.92
CA TYR A 752 -23.65 25.19 -8.89
C TYR A 752 -23.07 25.30 -7.47
N LEU A 753 -21.94 24.64 -7.19
CA LEU A 753 -21.25 24.76 -5.91
C LEU A 753 -20.75 26.19 -5.65
N LEU A 754 -20.14 26.84 -6.65
CA LEU A 754 -19.72 28.24 -6.57
C LEU A 754 -20.90 29.20 -6.33
N ILE A 755 -22.03 28.99 -7.01
CA ILE A 755 -23.25 29.80 -6.83
C ILE A 755 -23.80 29.62 -5.41
N GLY A 756 -23.81 28.40 -4.88
CA GLY A 756 -24.24 28.09 -3.51
C GLY A 756 -23.32 28.69 -2.44
N ASP A 757 -22.01 28.69 -2.65
CA ASP A 757 -21.03 29.30 -1.74
C ASP A 757 -21.13 30.82 -1.71
N VAL A 758 -21.39 31.46 -2.86
CA VAL A 758 -21.63 32.91 -2.95
C VAL A 758 -22.97 33.29 -2.29
N GLU A 759 -24.00 32.47 -2.41
CA GLU A 759 -25.30 32.70 -1.74
C GLU A 759 -25.20 32.52 -0.21
N ASN A 760 -24.41 31.55 0.25
CA ASN A 760 -24.10 31.35 1.66
C ASN A 760 -23.18 32.47 2.20
N ALA A 761 -22.23 32.97 1.41
CA ALA A 761 -21.38 34.11 1.77
C ALA A 761 -22.15 35.44 1.80
N ALA A 762 -23.09 35.65 0.87
CA ALA A 762 -23.99 36.82 0.84
C ALA A 762 -24.99 36.81 2.00
N HIS A 763 -25.44 35.62 2.45
CA HIS A 763 -26.25 35.48 3.67
C HIS A 763 -25.46 35.76 4.96
N ASN A 764 -24.14 35.58 4.95
CA ASN A 764 -23.29 35.72 6.13
C ASN A 764 -22.54 37.08 6.24
N ASN A 765 -22.44 37.85 5.16
CA ASN A 765 -21.73 39.15 5.14
C ASN A 765 -22.62 40.32 4.67
N GLU A 766 -23.57 40.75 5.51
CA GLU A 766 -24.01 42.15 5.50
C GLU A 766 -22.92 43.03 6.15
N THR A 767 -21.77 43.20 5.50
CA THR A 767 -20.86 44.36 5.64
C THR A 767 -19.60 44.17 4.80
N GLN A 768 -19.29 45.18 3.98
CA GLN A 768 -18.05 45.41 3.19
C GLN A 768 -17.98 44.84 1.76
N GLY A 769 -18.49 45.62 0.79
CA GLY A 769 -17.66 46.29 -0.23
C GLY A 769 -16.88 45.48 -1.28
N HIS A 770 -16.99 44.16 -1.36
CA HIS A 770 -16.32 43.32 -2.38
C HIS A 770 -17.30 42.53 -3.28
N ALA A 771 -18.48 43.09 -3.56
CA ALA A 771 -19.49 42.44 -4.41
C ALA A 771 -19.11 42.38 -5.92
N ASP A 772 -18.26 43.29 -6.39
CA ASP A 772 -18.07 43.55 -7.83
C ASP A 772 -17.22 42.51 -8.59
N GLU A 773 -16.42 41.67 -7.91
CA GLU A 773 -15.63 40.60 -8.54
C GLU A 773 -16.39 39.27 -8.53
N GLY A 774 -17.06 38.93 -7.43
CA GLY A 774 -17.91 37.74 -7.34
C GLY A 774 -19.13 37.79 -8.26
N ASP A 775 -19.72 38.98 -8.45
CA ASP A 775 -20.86 39.16 -9.37
C ASP A 775 -20.43 38.99 -10.85
N LYS A 776 -19.19 39.37 -11.21
CA LYS A 776 -18.65 39.18 -12.57
C LYS A 776 -18.34 37.72 -12.88
N GLU A 777 -17.79 36.98 -11.91
CA GLU A 777 -17.58 35.54 -12.06
C GLU A 777 -18.92 34.80 -12.13
N LYS A 778 -19.93 35.22 -11.35
CA LYS A 778 -21.29 34.66 -11.36
C LYS A 778 -22.05 34.95 -12.68
N GLU A 779 -21.93 36.17 -13.22
CA GLU A 779 -22.45 36.53 -14.55
C GLU A 779 -21.72 35.78 -15.67
N SER A 780 -20.39 35.65 -15.59
CA SER A 780 -19.62 34.96 -16.63
C SER A 780 -19.88 33.45 -16.63
N ALA A 781 -19.99 32.83 -15.45
CA ALA A 781 -20.37 31.42 -15.33
C ALA A 781 -21.82 31.21 -15.80
N SER A 782 -22.76 32.07 -15.41
CA SER A 782 -24.16 31.98 -15.87
C SER A 782 -24.31 32.20 -17.38
N ALA A 783 -23.55 33.13 -17.98
CA ALA A 783 -23.59 33.40 -19.41
C ALA A 783 -23.07 32.21 -20.23
N ILE A 784 -21.98 31.57 -19.76
CA ILE A 784 -21.39 30.38 -20.41
C ILE A 784 -22.29 29.17 -20.23
N ILE A 785 -22.87 28.97 -19.04
CA ILE A 785 -23.86 27.90 -18.78
C ILE A 785 -25.08 28.06 -19.70
N ASN A 786 -25.61 29.27 -19.84
CA ASN A 786 -26.74 29.54 -20.72
C ASN A 786 -26.40 29.37 -22.21
N GLU A 787 -25.17 29.71 -22.63
CA GLU A 787 -24.71 29.46 -24.01
C GLU A 787 -24.56 27.96 -24.29
N LEU A 788 -24.01 27.18 -23.34
CA LEU A 788 -23.80 25.74 -23.47
C LEU A 788 -25.11 24.94 -23.37
N ILE A 789 -26.02 25.32 -22.46
CA ILE A 789 -27.38 24.76 -22.38
C ILE A 789 -28.19 25.13 -23.64
N GLY A 790 -28.03 26.36 -24.16
CA GLY A 790 -28.64 26.80 -25.41
C GLY A 790 -28.28 25.89 -26.60
N ARG A 791 -27.03 25.44 -26.70
CA ARG A 791 -26.59 24.49 -27.74
C ARG A 791 -27.14 23.06 -27.55
N LYS A 792 -27.43 22.66 -26.31
CA LYS A 792 -28.11 21.38 -25.99
C LYS A 792 -29.58 21.40 -26.44
N SER A 793 -30.24 22.56 -26.39
CA SER A 793 -31.62 22.70 -26.89
C SER A 793 -31.77 22.55 -28.42
N GLU A 794 -30.67 22.65 -29.19
CA GLU A 794 -30.66 22.39 -30.64
C GLU A 794 -30.36 20.93 -31.00
N LYS A 795 -29.89 20.10 -30.06
CA LYS A 795 -29.61 18.67 -30.26
C LYS A 795 -30.17 17.86 -29.07
N GLU A 796 -31.44 17.47 -29.19
CA GLU A 796 -32.12 16.35 -28.52
C GLU A 796 -31.62 15.88 -27.13
N ILE A 797 -32.43 16.10 -26.09
CA ILE A 797 -33.03 15.12 -25.13
C ILE A 797 -33.48 15.88 -23.86
N GLY A 798 -34.62 15.44 -23.30
CA GLY A 798 -35.47 16.17 -22.35
C GLY A 798 -34.80 16.59 -21.03
N GLU A 799 -35.19 17.78 -20.59
CA GLU A 799 -34.75 18.52 -19.40
C GLU A 799 -34.96 17.81 -18.04
N THR A 800 -35.35 16.53 -18.02
CA THR A 800 -35.77 15.83 -16.79
C THR A 800 -34.76 14.80 -16.27
N GLU A 801 -33.83 14.30 -17.09
CA GLU A 801 -32.85 13.30 -16.64
C GLU A 801 -31.59 13.91 -16.03
N ALA A 802 -31.11 15.05 -16.55
CA ALA A 802 -29.89 15.71 -16.07
C ALA A 802 -30.00 16.25 -14.63
N PHE A 803 -31.20 16.64 -14.19
CA PHE A 803 -31.42 17.11 -12.81
C PHE A 803 -31.51 15.97 -11.80
N SER A 804 -31.81 14.74 -12.23
CA SER A 804 -31.95 13.60 -11.31
C SER A 804 -30.61 12.93 -10.96
N GLU A 805 -29.61 13.03 -11.84
CA GLU A 805 -28.26 12.48 -11.58
C GLU A 805 -27.41 13.41 -10.72
N ILE A 806 -27.62 14.73 -10.76
CA ILE A 806 -26.87 15.71 -9.94
C ILE A 806 -27.24 15.59 -8.46
N ASP A 807 -28.49 15.24 -8.11
CA ASP A 807 -28.91 14.98 -6.72
C ASP A 807 -28.43 13.61 -6.18
N GLN A 808 -27.90 12.72 -7.05
CA GLN A 808 -27.39 11.39 -6.67
C GLN A 808 -25.87 11.32 -6.50
N ILE A 809 -25.12 12.29 -7.04
CA ILE A 809 -23.66 12.44 -6.85
C ILE A 809 -23.42 13.25 -5.58
#